data_AF-A0A7M3Y3F7-F1
#
_entry.id   AF-A0A7M3Y3F7-F1
#
_cell.length_a   1.000
_cell.length_b   1.000
_cell.length_c   1.000
_cell.angle_alpha   90.00
_cell.angle_beta   90.00
_cell.angle_gamma   90.00
#
_symmetry.space_group_name_H-M   'P 1'
#
loop_
_entity.id
_entity.type
_entity.pdbx_description
1 polymer ?
#
loop_
_entity_poly.entity_id
_entity_poly.type
_entity_poly.pdbx_seq_one_letter_code
_entity_poly.pdbx_strand_id
1 'polypeptide(L)'
;ALRREVDPRTVLTEAYSLGRDSAEVIARHLEEHVLTTFQVPDKDRILVEQIIGGAHPTYLVTTCRGRGFNTALGYFMAGLAERASIPVIEMSFDENGLLLKTAQDVDPGAMYEAFAAGDHMEVIERYIISTQIFAKRFREVAGRSLIIPKRIGAEEISPQQFQQKADALLNRHRTTDGSILIREAKNEILYGDIDLGGLEQFLTACREGQARIVHTRATLPSRLGMSLYMSAFEDLMSMRTRAFLVKDIDPAILERLLGRRSLATEMTNEQIEAYYDSKVPAPKNADSLLALMEHGGGLDRSFDNPLYREKLAGIDLDVIRGWVQELCAKGSITKIEGTGMEELDGKWFSSFMGEIHGTLGCLAANGGRDVEDLLTLHTAGLTYRMASAFEGTKVSTWVDMELGDPQEALRVKLIEMLGSEGPQTADHLELRLPFPRTMVERTIHQLETRNVISIGFFTQTEEAEFILKVDEHRITGGEEDVVEYRSIQNMILDKSFTMYDDVDQAFDKHLLFQKQQELLYRINDFRFSDWKDLQLDRDIVNGRLLHNRQGYTTRRNLPMLLGLKPEPYIGAMEADLLDRILPGEEPQRSEIVAMYPKGEEHKQIQRDVKNGLANLERQLLVAKQFEEVPGRRRRLSFYHRVHEVYDGLSFEDALCEVIHRIGPIKANTLRFYVSRAYEELVIALKSLETQGRISRVTTLVPEPEDFFCAPKEVGTFRRARREDRLMRILTQSDPYVSRFIWEVRSMLDRGWYLPVFKGIDPVGKVLMFKVNDYLEVKDIQIPAAYLEEFCEAFDVLLNNHAEQLVDVAVLSGINGQPISEVDQVWRDALGAIGFKLAGERMIRGGIVETQPRNLADRALFHKHHIHQSSRLENEFLALKRIREVRDDFALRGRAELYRVDLKSMASANRLHQGVNLRGHQSWASYEHFQTLLAIRGIEPDEDLADVLDFFSNHSDHELFKERYALSQSEFRKLVQPLIRSGHIVQDFRGGFRTVAMDASLERSVLRKEYLRSLVADFPVMTIKQLLS
;
A
#
# COMPACT_ATOMS: atom_id res chain seq x y z
N ALA A 1 5.00 -41.32 -14.89
CA ALA A 1 6.17 -40.96 -15.71
C ALA A 1 7.45 -41.49 -15.07
N LEU A 2 7.84 -40.99 -13.89
CA LEU A 2 9.08 -41.34 -13.18
C LEU A 2 9.36 -42.85 -12.99
N ARG A 3 8.36 -43.66 -12.62
CA ARG A 3 8.51 -45.13 -12.48
C ARG A 3 8.46 -45.92 -13.79
N ARG A 4 8.07 -45.27 -14.90
CA ARG A 4 7.93 -45.90 -16.22
C ARG A 4 9.03 -45.42 -17.19
N GLU A 5 10.11 -44.81 -16.67
CA GLU A 5 11.22 -44.24 -17.46
C GLU A 5 10.78 -43.22 -18.53
N VAL A 6 9.62 -42.59 -18.33
CA VAL A 6 9.14 -41.50 -19.18
C VAL A 6 9.53 -40.18 -18.52
N ASP A 7 10.11 -39.26 -19.30
CA ASP A 7 10.46 -37.93 -18.82
C ASP A 7 9.21 -37.20 -18.28
N PRO A 8 9.16 -36.87 -16.98
CA PRO A 8 8.04 -36.13 -16.39
C PRO A 8 7.82 -34.78 -17.08
N ARG A 9 8.86 -34.15 -17.63
CA ARG A 9 8.78 -32.84 -18.31
C ARG A 9 7.84 -32.89 -19.51
N THR A 10 7.87 -33.97 -20.27
CA THR A 10 7.00 -34.18 -21.43
C THR A 10 5.54 -34.23 -21.02
N VAL A 11 5.21 -34.98 -19.96
CA VAL A 11 3.83 -35.07 -19.46
C VAL A 11 3.36 -33.72 -18.90
N LEU A 12 4.19 -33.04 -18.13
CA LEU A 12 3.88 -31.73 -17.54
C LEU A 12 3.68 -30.65 -18.63
N THR A 13 4.45 -30.71 -19.71
CA THR A 13 4.37 -29.72 -20.80
C THR A 13 3.24 -30.04 -21.79
N GLU A 14 3.08 -31.31 -22.19
CA GLU A 14 2.13 -31.68 -23.26
C GLU A 14 0.71 -31.91 -22.72
N ALA A 15 0.56 -32.63 -21.60
CA ALA A 15 -0.75 -32.97 -21.06
C ALA A 15 -1.31 -31.90 -20.12
N TYR A 16 -0.44 -31.22 -19.36
CA TYR A 16 -0.83 -30.18 -18.41
C TYR A 16 -0.53 -28.74 -18.89
N SER A 17 0.09 -28.58 -20.08
CA SER A 17 0.40 -27.28 -20.69
C SER A 17 1.19 -26.33 -19.77
N LEU A 18 2.04 -26.88 -18.90
CA LEU A 18 2.91 -26.08 -18.03
C LEU A 18 4.07 -25.47 -18.83
N GLY A 19 4.49 -24.26 -18.44
CA GLY A 19 5.69 -23.63 -18.98
C GLY A 19 6.93 -24.48 -18.71
N ARG A 20 7.91 -24.44 -19.61
CA ARG A 20 9.11 -25.31 -19.58
C ARG A 20 9.89 -25.18 -18.27
N ASP A 21 10.03 -23.97 -17.74
CA ASP A 21 10.75 -23.73 -16.48
C ASP A 21 10.00 -24.29 -15.27
N SER A 22 8.66 -24.15 -15.25
CA SER A 22 7.83 -24.74 -14.20
C SER A 22 7.83 -26.27 -14.27
N ALA A 23 7.76 -26.84 -15.47
CA ALA A 23 7.87 -28.27 -15.69
C ALA A 23 9.24 -28.81 -15.22
N GLU A 24 10.33 -28.09 -15.47
CA GLU A 24 11.68 -28.45 -15.01
C GLU A 24 11.78 -28.47 -13.48
N VAL A 25 11.30 -27.42 -12.81
CA VAL A 25 11.38 -27.32 -11.34
C VAL A 25 10.56 -28.44 -10.68
N ILE A 26 9.35 -28.70 -11.17
CA ILE A 26 8.47 -29.75 -10.63
C ILE A 26 9.06 -31.13 -10.93
N ALA A 27 9.55 -31.37 -12.15
CA ALA A 27 10.20 -32.61 -12.53
C ALA A 27 11.39 -32.91 -11.61
N ARG A 28 12.31 -31.95 -11.47
CA ARG A 28 13.48 -32.08 -10.60
C ARG A 28 13.10 -32.34 -9.15
N HIS A 29 12.10 -31.64 -8.61
CA HIS A 29 11.64 -31.85 -7.23
C HIS A 29 11.14 -33.28 -6.99
N LEU A 30 10.36 -33.83 -7.93
CA LEU A 30 9.87 -35.21 -7.86
C LEU A 30 10.97 -36.25 -8.14
N GLU A 31 11.91 -35.98 -9.04
CA GLU A 31 13.08 -36.82 -9.30
C GLU A 31 13.94 -36.94 -8.04
N GLU A 32 14.22 -35.83 -7.36
CA GLU A 32 14.98 -35.84 -6.11
C GLU A 32 14.25 -36.59 -4.99
N HIS A 33 12.92 -36.47 -4.88
CA HIS A 33 12.14 -37.29 -3.95
C HIS A 33 12.30 -38.79 -4.27
N VAL A 34 12.11 -39.18 -5.54
CA VAL A 34 12.23 -40.57 -5.99
C VAL A 34 13.63 -41.12 -5.75
N LEU A 35 14.68 -40.32 -5.96
CA LEU A 35 16.07 -40.73 -5.67
C LEU A 35 16.27 -41.03 -4.19
N THR A 36 15.56 -40.34 -3.29
CA THR A 36 15.69 -40.54 -1.83
C THR A 36 14.84 -41.68 -1.30
N THR A 37 13.61 -41.88 -1.79
CA THR A 37 12.65 -42.83 -1.19
C THR A 37 12.37 -44.05 -2.06
N PHE A 38 12.70 -44.00 -3.36
CA PHE A 38 12.29 -44.96 -4.40
C PHE A 38 10.76 -45.20 -4.47
N GLN A 39 9.98 -44.40 -3.75
CA GLN A 39 8.54 -44.51 -3.56
C GLN A 39 7.91 -43.15 -3.87
N VAL A 40 6.66 -43.16 -4.32
CA VAL A 40 5.91 -41.93 -4.60
C VAL A 40 4.51 -42.13 -4.02
N PRO A 41 3.93 -41.14 -3.34
CA PRO A 41 2.54 -41.21 -2.92
C PRO A 41 1.63 -41.32 -4.16
N ASP A 42 0.59 -42.14 -4.08
CA ASP A 42 -0.41 -42.29 -5.14
C ASP A 42 -1.80 -42.49 -4.51
N LYS A 43 -2.84 -42.59 -5.35
CA LYS A 43 -4.24 -42.75 -4.90
C LYS A 43 -4.44 -43.98 -4.00
N ASP A 44 -3.59 -44.98 -4.13
CA ASP A 44 -3.67 -46.25 -3.40
C ASP A 44 -2.48 -46.42 -2.45
N ARG A 45 -1.68 -45.37 -2.24
CA ARG A 45 -0.47 -45.42 -1.41
C ARG A 45 -0.28 -44.19 -0.55
N ILE A 46 -0.01 -44.44 0.73
CA ILE A 46 0.45 -43.44 1.69
C ILE A 46 1.90 -43.78 2.05
N LEU A 47 2.76 -42.77 2.14
CA LEU A 47 4.14 -42.92 2.59
C LEU A 47 4.24 -42.45 4.04
N VAL A 48 4.84 -43.25 4.91
CA VAL A 48 5.16 -42.89 6.30
C VAL A 48 6.67 -42.95 6.44
N GLU A 49 7.31 -41.80 6.61
CA GLU A 49 8.75 -41.67 6.85
C GLU A 49 9.00 -41.46 8.35
N GLN A 50 9.62 -42.43 9.02
CA GLN A 50 10.06 -42.32 10.41
C GLN A 50 11.50 -41.82 10.45
N ILE A 51 11.72 -40.65 11.05
CA ILE A 51 13.03 -40.01 11.18
C ILE A 51 13.73 -40.49 12.44
N ILE A 52 14.91 -41.13 12.30
CA ILE A 52 15.62 -41.83 13.40
C ILE A 52 16.72 -40.96 14.07
N GLY A 53 16.98 -39.74 13.58
CA GLY A 53 18.07 -38.88 14.09
C GLY A 53 17.69 -37.84 15.15
N GLY A 54 16.39 -37.61 15.41
CA GLY A 54 15.94 -36.58 16.34
C GLY A 54 15.81 -37.05 17.79
N ALA A 55 15.75 -36.11 18.74
CA ALA A 55 15.54 -36.40 20.18
C ALA A 55 14.24 -37.20 20.47
N HIS A 56 13.25 -37.11 19.58
CA HIS A 56 11.99 -37.84 19.65
C HIS A 56 11.61 -38.43 18.27
N PRO A 57 11.00 -39.63 18.25
CA PRO A 57 10.46 -40.22 17.03
C PRO A 57 9.52 -39.26 16.29
N THR A 58 9.84 -39.00 15.03
CA THR A 58 9.08 -38.08 14.17
C THR A 58 8.61 -38.84 12.93
N TYR A 59 7.30 -38.83 12.69
CA TYR A 59 6.65 -39.48 11.56
C TYR A 59 6.15 -38.42 10.58
N LEU A 60 6.65 -38.47 9.35
CA LEU A 60 6.23 -37.65 8.23
C LEU A 60 5.36 -38.49 7.30
N VAL A 61 4.06 -38.22 7.28
CA VAL A 61 3.09 -39.01 6.51
C VAL A 61 2.63 -38.21 5.29
N THR A 62 3.01 -38.65 4.10
CA THR A 62 2.62 -38.01 2.84
C THR A 62 1.44 -38.75 2.21
N THR A 63 0.32 -38.04 2.01
CA THR A 63 -0.94 -38.63 1.52
C THR A 63 -1.45 -38.00 0.22
N CYS A 64 -1.25 -36.69 0.00
CA CYS A 64 -1.84 -35.91 -1.09
C CYS A 64 -3.39 -36.04 -1.22
N ARG A 65 -4.10 -36.28 -0.10
CA ARG A 65 -5.57 -36.50 -0.07
C ARG A 65 -6.35 -35.32 0.53
N GLY A 66 -5.67 -34.20 0.80
CA GLY A 66 -6.28 -33.00 1.34
C GLY A 66 -6.34 -32.99 2.87
N ARG A 67 -6.51 -31.78 3.41
CA ARG A 67 -6.40 -31.49 4.86
C ARG A 67 -7.40 -32.25 5.72
N GLY A 68 -8.66 -32.41 5.26
CA GLY A 68 -9.70 -33.11 6.01
C GLY A 68 -9.35 -34.59 6.26
N PHE A 69 -8.82 -35.28 5.24
CA PHE A 69 -8.34 -36.65 5.36
C PHE A 69 -7.11 -36.75 6.27
N ASN A 70 -6.15 -35.84 6.13
CA ASN A 70 -4.94 -35.81 6.96
C ASN A 70 -5.25 -35.58 8.43
N THR A 71 -6.21 -34.70 8.71
CA THR A 71 -6.68 -34.44 10.07
C THR A 71 -7.31 -35.69 10.69
N ALA A 72 -8.17 -36.39 9.94
CA ALA A 72 -8.76 -37.65 10.38
C ALA A 72 -7.70 -38.73 10.65
N LEU A 73 -6.75 -38.91 9.73
CA LEU A 73 -5.67 -39.89 9.85
C LEU A 73 -4.75 -39.59 11.05
N GLY A 74 -4.35 -38.33 11.26
CA GLY A 74 -3.47 -38.00 12.37
C GLY A 74 -4.18 -38.07 13.72
N TYR A 75 -5.47 -37.72 13.83
CA TYR A 75 -6.24 -37.97 15.05
C TYR A 75 -6.39 -39.46 15.35
N PHE A 76 -6.53 -40.29 14.31
CA PHE A 76 -6.51 -41.74 14.49
C PHE A 76 -5.15 -42.23 15.01
N MET A 77 -4.04 -41.81 14.40
CA MET A 77 -2.69 -42.16 14.84
C MET A 77 -2.38 -41.68 16.27
N ALA A 78 -2.78 -40.44 16.59
CA ALA A 78 -2.60 -39.84 17.90
C ALA A 78 -3.44 -40.53 18.97
N GLY A 79 -4.69 -40.89 18.66
CA GLY A 79 -5.54 -41.68 19.55
C GLY A 79 -4.99 -43.09 19.81
N LEU A 80 -4.36 -43.71 18.82
CA LEU A 80 -3.65 -44.98 19.02
C LEU A 80 -2.43 -44.82 19.93
N ALA A 81 -1.64 -43.76 19.74
CA ALA A 81 -0.52 -43.44 20.62
C ALA A 81 -1.00 -43.21 22.07
N GLU A 82 -2.07 -42.44 22.27
CA GLU A 82 -2.64 -42.18 23.60
C GLU A 82 -3.18 -43.46 24.25
N ARG A 83 -3.85 -44.34 23.49
CA ARG A 83 -4.27 -45.67 23.97
C ARG A 83 -3.10 -46.54 24.42
N ALA A 84 -1.95 -46.42 23.74
CA ALA A 84 -0.70 -47.08 24.12
C ALA A 84 0.05 -46.36 25.25
N SER A 85 -0.54 -45.31 25.86
CA SER A 85 0.10 -44.46 26.88
C SER A 85 1.38 -43.76 26.38
N ILE A 86 1.45 -43.46 25.08
CA ILE A 86 2.54 -42.71 24.46
C ILE A 86 2.07 -41.26 24.25
N PRO A 87 2.67 -40.27 24.94
CA PRO A 87 2.36 -38.87 24.72
C PRO A 87 2.68 -38.42 23.30
N VAL A 88 1.71 -37.76 22.67
CA VAL A 88 1.92 -37.02 21.42
C VAL A 88 2.50 -35.66 21.80
N ILE A 89 3.73 -35.41 21.37
CA ILE A 89 4.46 -34.16 21.64
C ILE A 89 3.95 -33.08 20.69
N GLU A 90 3.81 -33.42 19.41
CA GLU A 90 3.49 -32.47 18.37
C GLU A 90 2.73 -33.16 17.24
N MET A 91 1.82 -32.40 16.62
CA MET A 91 1.07 -32.86 15.47
C MET A 91 0.68 -31.65 14.60
N SER A 92 0.98 -31.73 13.31
CA SER A 92 0.64 -30.70 12.34
C SER A 92 0.15 -31.32 11.02
N PHE A 93 -0.62 -30.54 10.25
CA PHE A 93 -1.33 -31.02 9.08
C PHE A 93 -1.27 -29.99 7.95
N ASP A 94 -0.91 -30.46 6.76
CA ASP A 94 -0.97 -29.73 5.51
C ASP A 94 -1.98 -30.39 4.56
N GLU A 95 -2.22 -29.81 3.39
CA GLU A 95 -3.00 -30.43 2.31
C GLU A 95 -2.35 -31.72 1.80
N ASN A 96 -1.02 -31.80 1.85
CA ASN A 96 -0.25 -32.90 1.26
C ASN A 96 0.09 -34.02 2.25
N GLY A 97 0.01 -33.78 3.55
CA GLY A 97 0.39 -34.76 4.57
C GLY A 97 0.21 -34.27 6.00
N LEU A 98 0.76 -35.03 6.94
CA LEU A 98 0.80 -34.69 8.37
C LEU A 98 2.16 -35.05 8.96
N LEU A 99 2.53 -34.33 10.02
CA LEU A 99 3.67 -34.61 10.87
C LEU A 99 3.14 -35.02 12.24
N LEU A 100 3.69 -36.10 12.80
CA LEU A 100 3.39 -36.58 14.13
C LEU A 100 4.68 -36.86 14.89
N LYS A 101 4.87 -36.21 16.04
CA LYS A 101 6.02 -36.41 16.93
C LYS A 101 5.55 -37.03 18.23
N THR A 102 6.15 -38.14 18.62
CA THR A 102 5.75 -38.92 19.80
C THR A 102 6.91 -39.11 20.75
N ALA A 103 6.63 -39.30 22.03
CA ALA A 103 7.69 -39.52 23.03
C ALA A 103 8.42 -40.86 22.83
N GLN A 104 7.72 -41.86 22.29
CA GLN A 104 8.24 -43.20 22.00
C GLN A 104 7.74 -43.66 20.64
N ASP A 105 8.39 -44.69 20.08
CA ASP A 105 8.00 -45.30 18.81
C ASP A 105 6.58 -45.87 18.91
N VAL A 106 5.71 -45.43 18.00
CA VAL A 106 4.39 -46.01 17.77
C VAL A 106 4.53 -47.03 16.65
N ASP A 107 4.05 -48.26 16.86
CA ASP A 107 4.01 -49.27 15.81
C ASP A 107 2.93 -48.92 14.77
N PRO A 108 3.29 -48.60 13.51
CA PRO A 108 2.30 -48.35 12.46
C PRO A 108 1.42 -49.58 12.17
N GLY A 109 1.87 -50.79 12.54
CA GLY A 109 1.09 -52.04 12.46
C GLY A 109 -0.21 -51.99 13.28
N ALA A 110 -0.20 -51.29 14.42
CA ALA A 110 -1.35 -51.14 15.30
C ALA A 110 -2.53 -50.40 14.63
N MET A 111 -2.26 -49.58 13.60
CA MET A 111 -3.33 -48.95 12.78
C MET A 111 -4.19 -49.99 12.07
N TYR A 112 -3.58 -51.06 11.55
CA TYR A 112 -4.30 -52.12 10.85
C TYR A 112 -5.11 -52.97 11.82
N GLU A 113 -4.55 -53.27 13.00
CA GLU A 113 -5.22 -54.06 14.03
C GLU A 113 -6.44 -53.33 14.61
N ALA A 114 -6.31 -52.05 14.94
CA ALA A 114 -7.41 -51.23 15.46
C ALA A 114 -8.53 -51.03 14.42
N PHE A 115 -8.17 -50.91 13.14
CA PHE A 115 -9.15 -50.85 12.07
C PHE A 115 -9.84 -52.19 11.83
N ALA A 116 -9.10 -53.31 11.85
CA ALA A 116 -9.64 -54.66 11.72
C ALA A 116 -10.61 -55.03 12.86
N ALA A 117 -10.35 -54.51 14.06
CA ALA A 117 -11.23 -54.66 15.23
C ALA A 117 -12.50 -53.77 15.18
N GLY A 118 -12.61 -52.84 14.23
CA GLY A 118 -13.74 -51.91 14.13
C GLY A 118 -13.74 -50.79 15.19
N ASP A 119 -12.62 -50.57 15.87
CA ASP A 119 -12.47 -49.66 17.03
C ASP A 119 -12.02 -48.24 16.63
N HIS A 120 -11.85 -47.97 15.33
CA HIS A 120 -11.29 -46.72 14.82
C HIS A 120 -12.14 -45.47 15.17
N MET A 121 -13.46 -45.59 15.16
CA MET A 121 -14.36 -44.49 15.53
C MET A 121 -14.24 -44.11 17.01
N GLU A 122 -14.19 -45.11 17.89
CA GLU A 122 -14.06 -44.86 19.33
C GLU A 122 -12.71 -44.23 19.68
N VAL A 123 -11.63 -44.66 19.01
CA VAL A 123 -10.29 -44.07 19.18
C VAL A 123 -10.27 -42.59 18.79
N ILE A 124 -10.82 -42.25 17.62
CA ILE A 124 -10.88 -40.86 17.12
C ILE A 124 -11.77 -40.01 18.05
N GLU A 125 -12.93 -40.52 18.46
CA GLU A 125 -13.87 -39.79 19.32
C GLU A 125 -13.31 -39.46 20.70
N ARG A 126 -12.49 -40.34 21.26
CA ARG A 126 -11.81 -40.10 22.55
C ARG A 126 -10.75 -39.01 22.40
N TYR A 127 -9.91 -39.12 21.36
CA TYR A 127 -8.83 -38.17 21.11
C TYR A 127 -9.36 -36.76 20.78
N ILE A 128 -10.42 -36.62 19.98
CA ILE A 128 -10.96 -35.31 19.57
C ILE A 128 -11.26 -34.41 20.78
N ILE A 129 -11.72 -34.94 21.91
CA ILE A 129 -12.08 -34.13 23.09
C ILE A 129 -10.89 -33.34 23.66
N SER A 130 -9.67 -33.86 23.52
CA SER A 130 -8.43 -33.23 24.01
C SER A 130 -7.85 -32.21 23.03
N THR A 131 -8.37 -32.13 21.80
CA THR A 131 -7.84 -31.26 20.73
C THR A 131 -8.25 -29.80 20.85
N GLN A 132 -7.44 -28.90 20.26
CA GLN A 132 -7.78 -27.48 20.18
C GLN A 132 -8.97 -27.18 19.25
N ILE A 133 -9.13 -27.95 18.16
CA ILE A 133 -10.28 -27.78 17.25
C ILE A 133 -11.59 -28.04 17.99
N PHE A 134 -11.60 -28.99 18.92
CA PHE A 134 -12.75 -29.27 19.77
C PHE A 134 -13.08 -28.10 20.70
N ALA A 135 -12.08 -27.50 21.35
CA ALA A 135 -12.31 -26.31 22.17
C ALA A 135 -12.88 -25.14 21.35
N LYS A 136 -12.38 -24.93 20.13
CA LYS A 136 -12.88 -23.90 19.21
C LYS A 136 -14.34 -24.17 18.79
N ARG A 137 -14.64 -25.38 18.31
CA ARG A 137 -16.00 -25.76 17.89
C ARG A 137 -16.98 -25.76 19.06
N PHE A 138 -16.57 -26.23 20.23
CA PHE A 138 -17.38 -26.16 21.44
C PHE A 138 -17.75 -24.70 21.77
N ARG A 139 -16.81 -23.76 21.63
CA ARG A 139 -17.05 -22.33 21.84
C ARG A 139 -18.05 -21.76 20.83
N GLU A 140 -17.97 -22.16 19.57
CA GLU A 140 -18.92 -21.76 18.53
C GLU A 140 -20.32 -22.30 18.81
N VAL A 141 -20.44 -23.60 19.14
CA VAL A 141 -21.70 -24.25 19.52
C VAL A 141 -22.30 -23.61 20.78
N ALA A 142 -21.50 -23.32 21.81
CA ALA A 142 -21.92 -22.63 23.03
C ALA A 142 -22.42 -21.20 22.76
N GLY A 143 -21.83 -20.50 21.79
CA GLY A 143 -22.30 -19.19 21.34
C GLY A 143 -23.59 -19.24 20.53
N ARG A 144 -23.73 -20.20 19.63
CA ARG A 144 -24.94 -20.37 18.79
C ARG A 144 -26.13 -20.90 19.59
N SER A 145 -25.88 -21.71 20.61
CA SER A 145 -26.90 -22.19 21.55
C SER A 145 -27.36 -21.13 22.55
N LEU A 146 -26.78 -19.93 22.53
CA LEU A 146 -27.10 -18.81 23.41
C LEU A 146 -26.88 -19.09 24.91
N ILE A 147 -26.15 -20.16 25.25
CA ILE A 147 -25.81 -20.52 26.63
C ILE A 147 -24.81 -19.52 27.21
N ILE A 148 -23.88 -19.06 26.38
CA ILE A 148 -23.00 -17.94 26.71
C ILE A 148 -23.60 -16.70 26.04
N PRO A 149 -24.21 -15.78 26.80
CA PRO A 149 -24.80 -14.59 26.23
C PRO A 149 -23.69 -13.76 25.58
N LYS A 150 -23.90 -13.31 24.34
CA LYS A 150 -22.97 -12.37 23.68
C LYS A 150 -23.13 -10.94 24.21
N ARG A 151 -24.28 -10.64 24.83
CA ARG A 151 -24.62 -9.35 25.42
C ARG A 151 -25.28 -9.53 26.78
N ILE A 152 -24.92 -8.68 27.73
CA ILE A 152 -25.58 -8.57 29.03
C ILE A 152 -26.17 -7.16 29.08
N GLY A 153 -27.49 -7.04 28.87
CA GLY A 153 -28.14 -5.73 28.73
C GLY A 153 -27.74 -5.03 27.42
N ALA A 154 -27.18 -3.83 27.51
CA ALA A 154 -26.68 -3.04 26.37
C ALA A 154 -25.20 -3.32 26.04
N GLU A 155 -24.47 -4.00 26.92
CA GLU A 155 -23.02 -4.20 26.81
C GLU A 155 -22.68 -5.52 26.11
N GLU A 156 -21.71 -5.48 25.19
CA GLU A 156 -21.20 -6.64 24.47
C GLU A 156 -20.01 -7.26 25.22
N ILE A 157 -20.03 -8.59 25.36
CA ILE A 157 -18.95 -9.31 26.06
C ILE A 157 -17.73 -9.35 25.14
N SER A 158 -16.57 -8.96 25.65
CA SER A 158 -15.31 -9.03 24.88
C SER A 158 -14.99 -10.48 24.45
N PRO A 159 -14.30 -10.68 23.31
CA PRO A 159 -13.91 -12.01 22.85
C PRO A 159 -13.11 -12.82 23.88
N GLN A 160 -12.25 -12.17 24.67
CA GLN A 160 -11.45 -12.81 25.71
C GLN A 160 -12.32 -13.31 26.88
N GLN A 161 -13.29 -12.50 27.34
CA GLN A 161 -14.24 -12.92 28.37
C GLN A 161 -15.17 -14.03 27.87
N PHE A 162 -15.58 -13.99 26.60
CA PHE A 162 -16.34 -15.05 25.97
C PHE A 162 -15.54 -16.36 25.93
N GLN A 163 -14.25 -16.29 25.58
CA GLN A 163 -13.34 -17.42 25.59
C GLN A 163 -13.20 -18.04 26.99
N GLN A 164 -12.91 -17.23 28.01
CA GLN A 164 -12.79 -17.71 29.40
C GLN A 164 -14.06 -18.41 29.88
N LYS A 165 -15.24 -17.85 29.57
CA LYS A 165 -16.53 -18.46 29.91
C LYS A 165 -16.77 -19.77 29.16
N ALA A 166 -16.40 -19.83 27.88
CA ALA A 166 -16.52 -21.05 27.07
C ALA A 166 -15.59 -22.16 27.55
N ASP A 167 -14.35 -21.83 27.92
CA ASP A 167 -13.38 -22.81 28.41
C ASP A 167 -13.79 -23.33 29.81
N ALA A 168 -14.31 -22.46 30.69
CA ALA A 168 -14.90 -22.87 31.96
C ALA A 168 -16.14 -23.77 31.79
N LEU A 169 -17.00 -23.46 30.81
CA LEU A 169 -18.16 -24.28 30.46
C LEU A 169 -17.73 -25.65 29.92
N LEU A 170 -16.72 -25.69 29.03
CA LEU A 170 -16.15 -26.92 28.49
C LEU A 170 -15.64 -27.85 29.59
N ASN A 171 -14.87 -27.32 30.55
CA ASN A 171 -14.33 -28.10 31.66
C ASN A 171 -15.42 -28.73 32.54
N ARG A 172 -16.55 -28.05 32.75
CA ARG A 172 -17.71 -28.61 33.48
C ARG A 172 -18.43 -29.69 32.68
N HIS A 173 -18.61 -29.47 31.38
CA HIS A 173 -19.30 -30.45 30.54
C HIS A 173 -18.47 -31.70 30.28
N ARG A 174 -17.13 -31.63 30.35
CA ARG A 174 -16.24 -32.81 30.24
C ARG A 174 -16.54 -33.88 31.29
N THR A 175 -17.00 -33.49 32.48
CA THR A 175 -17.36 -34.41 33.56
C THR A 175 -18.86 -34.71 33.64
N THR A 176 -19.67 -34.19 32.71
CA THR A 176 -21.13 -34.37 32.71
C THR A 176 -21.53 -35.43 31.68
N ASP A 177 -22.10 -36.53 32.16
CA ASP A 177 -22.62 -37.59 31.27
C ASP A 177 -23.76 -37.07 30.38
N GLY A 178 -23.69 -37.36 29.08
CA GLY A 178 -24.75 -37.02 28.13
C GLY A 178 -24.84 -35.55 27.70
N SER A 179 -23.77 -34.76 27.85
CA SER A 179 -23.73 -33.35 27.40
C SER A 179 -24.07 -33.18 25.91
N ILE A 180 -25.18 -32.48 25.63
CA ILE A 180 -25.64 -32.18 24.27
C ILE A 180 -24.63 -31.29 23.52
N LEU A 181 -24.00 -30.32 24.21
CA LEU A 181 -23.03 -29.42 23.59
C LEU A 181 -21.76 -30.15 23.14
N ILE A 182 -21.30 -31.11 23.93
CA ILE A 182 -20.15 -31.95 23.55
C ILE A 182 -20.53 -32.83 22.37
N ARG A 183 -21.71 -33.45 22.40
CA ARG A 183 -22.18 -34.30 21.30
C ARG A 183 -22.32 -33.51 20.00
N GLU A 184 -22.86 -32.30 20.06
CA GLU A 184 -23.00 -31.43 18.89
C GLU A 184 -21.64 -30.98 18.36
N ALA A 185 -20.73 -30.51 19.23
CA ALA A 185 -19.38 -30.14 18.83
C ALA A 185 -18.60 -31.32 18.21
N LYS A 186 -18.77 -32.53 18.77
CA LYS A 186 -18.23 -33.76 18.17
C LYS A 186 -18.81 -34.02 16.79
N ASN A 187 -20.14 -33.98 16.64
CA ASN A 187 -20.81 -34.22 15.38
C ASN A 187 -20.35 -33.24 14.29
N GLU A 188 -20.19 -31.96 14.60
CA GLU A 188 -19.70 -30.97 13.63
C GLU A 188 -18.27 -31.26 13.17
N ILE A 189 -17.41 -31.73 14.07
CA ILE A 189 -16.03 -32.07 13.70
C ILE A 189 -16.03 -33.33 12.84
N LEU A 190 -16.69 -34.40 13.29
CA LEU A 190 -16.71 -35.71 12.64
C LEU A 190 -17.33 -35.66 11.23
N TYR A 191 -18.38 -34.86 11.03
CA TYR A 191 -19.12 -34.82 9.76
C TYR A 191 -18.89 -33.53 8.94
N GLY A 192 -18.21 -32.53 9.50
CA GLY A 192 -17.96 -31.25 8.84
C GLY A 192 -16.48 -30.94 8.61
N ASP A 193 -15.63 -31.08 9.64
CA ASP A 193 -14.23 -30.63 9.58
C ASP A 193 -13.25 -31.70 9.08
N ILE A 194 -13.53 -32.97 9.35
CA ILE A 194 -12.64 -34.09 9.01
C ILE A 194 -13.32 -35.05 8.01
N ASP A 195 -12.52 -35.70 7.16
CA ASP A 195 -13.03 -36.64 6.15
C ASP A 195 -12.95 -38.09 6.65
N LEU A 196 -13.89 -38.47 7.52
CA LEU A 196 -14.01 -39.85 8.01
C LEU A 196 -14.39 -40.82 6.89
N GLY A 197 -15.27 -40.42 5.98
CA GLY A 197 -15.70 -41.28 4.87
C GLY A 197 -14.54 -41.66 3.97
N GLY A 198 -13.66 -40.71 3.65
CA GLY A 198 -12.42 -40.96 2.92
C GLY A 198 -11.44 -41.87 3.68
N LEU A 199 -11.30 -41.68 5.00
CA LEU A 199 -10.46 -42.52 5.84
C LEU A 199 -10.96 -43.97 5.90
N GLU A 200 -12.27 -44.19 6.10
CA GLU A 200 -12.90 -45.51 6.09
C GLU A 200 -12.74 -46.22 4.74
N GLN A 201 -12.95 -45.49 3.63
CA GLN A 201 -12.76 -46.03 2.29
C GLN A 201 -11.30 -46.47 2.06
N PHE A 202 -10.33 -45.64 2.46
CA PHE A 202 -8.92 -45.96 2.31
C PHE A 202 -8.52 -47.18 3.16
N LEU A 203 -8.94 -47.23 4.42
CA LEU A 203 -8.62 -48.35 5.30
C LEU A 203 -9.33 -49.65 4.86
N THR A 204 -10.53 -49.55 4.29
CA THR A 204 -11.21 -50.69 3.64
C THR A 204 -10.45 -51.17 2.40
N ALA A 205 -9.99 -50.26 1.55
CA ALA A 205 -9.16 -50.58 0.39
C ALA A 205 -7.82 -51.21 0.79
N CYS A 206 -7.23 -50.79 1.91
CA CYS A 206 -6.05 -51.44 2.49
C CYS A 206 -6.34 -52.89 2.90
N ARG A 207 -7.50 -53.16 3.52
CA ARG A 207 -7.93 -54.52 3.87
C ARG A 207 -8.15 -55.41 2.65
N GLU A 208 -8.71 -54.85 1.58
CA GLU A 208 -8.91 -55.56 0.31
C GLU A 208 -7.62 -55.73 -0.51
N GLY A 209 -6.48 -55.22 -0.01
CA GLY A 209 -5.18 -55.27 -0.69
C GLY A 209 -5.08 -54.34 -1.90
N GLN A 210 -6.05 -53.44 -2.08
CA GLN A 210 -6.08 -52.47 -3.16
C GLN A 210 -5.23 -51.23 -2.85
N ALA A 211 -5.11 -50.86 -1.56
CA ALA A 211 -4.27 -49.77 -1.09
C ALA A 211 -3.20 -50.26 -0.08
N ARG A 212 -2.17 -49.46 0.17
CA ARG A 212 -1.07 -49.78 1.09
C ARG A 212 -0.46 -48.56 1.77
N ILE A 213 -0.08 -48.71 3.03
CA ILE A 213 0.78 -47.74 3.74
C ILE A 213 2.21 -48.27 3.69
N VAL A 214 3.13 -47.49 3.14
CA VAL A 214 4.54 -47.85 3.05
C VAL A 214 5.30 -47.11 4.13
N HIS A 215 5.79 -47.86 5.12
CA HIS A 215 6.62 -47.33 6.19
C HIS A 215 8.10 -47.43 5.81
N THR A 216 8.82 -46.31 5.89
CA THR A 216 10.25 -46.20 5.61
C THR A 216 10.94 -45.50 6.76
N ARG A 217 12.06 -46.06 7.19
CA ARG A 217 12.93 -45.48 8.22
C ARG A 217 14.04 -44.70 7.54
N ALA A 218 14.16 -43.40 7.84
CA ALA A 218 15.13 -42.50 7.22
C ALA A 218 15.87 -41.68 8.27
N THR A 219 17.10 -41.27 7.98
CA THR A 219 17.85 -40.33 8.82
C THR A 219 17.47 -38.89 8.51
N LEU A 220 17.15 -38.60 7.25
CA LEU A 220 16.72 -37.30 6.75
C LEU A 220 15.36 -37.41 6.07
N PRO A 221 14.47 -36.42 6.22
CA PRO A 221 13.24 -36.35 5.44
C PRO A 221 13.50 -36.36 3.93
N SER A 222 12.62 -37.01 3.17
CA SER A 222 12.62 -36.90 1.72
C SER A 222 12.26 -35.48 1.26
N ARG A 223 12.42 -35.15 -0.03
CA ARG A 223 12.05 -33.81 -0.53
C ARG A 223 10.60 -33.41 -0.26
N LEU A 224 9.66 -34.35 -0.32
CA LEU A 224 8.25 -34.12 0.04
C LEU A 224 8.04 -34.11 1.56
N GLY A 225 8.72 -34.99 2.29
CA GLY A 225 8.71 -34.95 3.77
C GLY A 225 9.25 -33.62 4.30
N MET A 226 10.22 -33.01 3.61
CA MET A 226 10.84 -31.75 3.96
C MET A 226 9.91 -30.55 3.86
N SER A 227 9.04 -30.52 2.82
CA SER A 227 8.06 -29.44 2.69
C SER A 227 6.99 -29.52 3.79
N LEU A 228 6.61 -30.73 4.19
CA LEU A 228 5.72 -30.95 5.34
C LEU A 228 6.39 -30.56 6.65
N TYR A 229 7.66 -30.91 6.82
CA TYR A 229 8.48 -30.48 7.95
C TYR A 229 8.48 -28.94 8.02
N MET A 230 8.79 -28.25 6.92
CA MET A 230 8.80 -26.77 6.82
C MET A 230 7.46 -26.10 7.13
N SER A 231 6.36 -26.61 6.57
CA SER A 231 5.01 -26.10 6.82
C SER A 231 4.67 -26.14 8.32
N ALA A 232 5.08 -27.20 9.02
CA ALA A 232 4.93 -27.30 10.47
C ALA A 232 5.74 -26.23 11.24
N PHE A 233 6.91 -25.82 10.73
CA PHE A 233 7.73 -24.76 11.36
C PHE A 233 7.14 -23.36 11.18
N GLU A 234 6.53 -23.06 10.03
CA GLU A 234 5.90 -21.76 9.77
C GLU A 234 4.73 -21.49 10.73
N ASP A 235 3.95 -22.54 11.05
CA ASP A 235 2.83 -22.46 12.00
C ASP A 235 3.27 -22.20 13.47
N LEU A 236 4.54 -22.44 13.81
CA LEU A 236 5.09 -22.35 15.18
C LEU A 236 5.78 -21.02 15.53
N MET A 237 5.71 -20.00 14.66
CA MET A 237 6.55 -18.81 14.75
C MET A 237 6.12 -17.80 15.83
N SER A 238 6.44 -18.10 17.09
CA SER A 238 6.78 -17.09 18.11
C SER A 238 8.29 -17.13 18.39
N MET A 239 8.93 -15.95 18.53
CA MET A 239 10.39 -15.80 18.62
C MET A 239 11.09 -16.67 19.67
N ARG A 240 10.43 -16.94 20.80
CA ARG A 240 11.04 -17.65 21.94
C ARG A 240 11.46 -19.07 21.61
N THR A 241 10.82 -19.69 20.62
CA THR A 241 11.01 -21.12 20.31
C THR A 241 12.09 -21.37 19.25
N ARG A 242 12.46 -20.38 18.43
CA ARG A 242 13.49 -20.56 17.37
C ARG A 242 14.87 -20.91 17.93
N ALA A 243 15.33 -20.23 18.98
CA ALA A 243 16.66 -20.48 19.57
C ALA A 243 16.73 -21.81 20.35
N PHE A 244 15.66 -22.17 21.07
CA PHE A 244 15.59 -23.44 21.81
C PHE A 244 15.47 -24.66 20.87
N LEU A 245 14.76 -24.53 19.73
CA LEU A 245 14.54 -25.63 18.79
C LEU A 245 15.76 -25.93 17.88
N VAL A 246 16.65 -24.95 17.64
CA VAL A 246 17.90 -25.19 16.90
C VAL A 246 18.82 -26.18 17.65
N LYS A 247 18.71 -26.25 18.98
CA LYS A 247 19.46 -27.21 19.81
C LYS A 247 18.92 -28.65 19.72
N ASP A 248 17.64 -28.82 19.39
CA ASP A 248 16.93 -30.12 19.35
C ASP A 248 16.84 -30.74 17.94
N ILE A 249 17.24 -30.01 16.89
CA ILE A 249 17.20 -30.47 15.49
C ILE A 249 18.58 -30.95 15.05
N ASP A 250 18.62 -32.05 14.30
CA ASP A 250 19.84 -32.58 13.70
C ASP A 250 20.49 -31.50 12.77
N PRO A 251 21.76 -31.13 12.99
CA PRO A 251 22.49 -30.17 12.16
C PRO A 251 22.41 -30.43 10.66
N ALA A 252 22.32 -31.70 10.24
CA ALA A 252 22.21 -32.06 8.82
C ALA A 252 20.83 -31.72 8.21
N ILE A 253 19.77 -31.69 9.02
CA ILE A 253 18.43 -31.24 8.61
C ILE A 253 18.44 -29.72 8.48
N LEU A 254 19.02 -29.01 9.46
CA LEU A 254 19.19 -27.55 9.44
C LEU A 254 20.02 -27.07 8.25
N GLU A 255 21.13 -27.76 7.93
CA GLU A 255 22.00 -27.44 6.79
C GLU A 255 21.25 -27.53 5.45
N ARG A 256 20.33 -28.50 5.32
CA ARG A 256 19.51 -28.69 4.13
C ARG A 256 18.31 -27.74 4.06
N LEU A 257 17.86 -27.24 5.22
CA LEU A 257 16.77 -26.26 5.38
C LEU A 257 17.21 -24.83 5.07
N LEU A 258 18.31 -24.39 5.68
CA LEU A 258 18.76 -23.01 5.68
C LEU A 258 19.85 -22.77 4.62
N GLY A 259 20.29 -23.84 3.94
CA GLY A 259 21.54 -23.82 3.18
C GLY A 259 22.72 -23.54 4.12
N ARG A 260 23.91 -23.29 3.56
CA ARG A 260 25.12 -22.92 4.33
C ARG A 260 24.99 -21.66 5.21
N ARG A 261 23.81 -21.04 5.35
CA ARG A 261 23.64 -19.66 5.80
C ARG A 261 23.28 -19.42 7.27
N SER A 262 23.25 -20.44 8.12
CA SER A 262 23.04 -20.22 9.56
C SER A 262 23.77 -21.20 10.47
N LEU A 263 24.92 -21.71 10.02
CA LEU A 263 25.92 -22.17 10.98
C LEU A 263 26.46 -20.91 11.65
N ALA A 264 25.97 -20.64 12.87
CA ALA A 264 26.68 -19.80 13.82
C ALA A 264 28.13 -20.29 13.81
N THR A 265 29.01 -19.46 13.26
CA THR A 265 30.43 -19.78 13.21
C THR A 265 30.90 -19.64 14.64
N GLU A 266 31.42 -20.70 15.24
CA GLU A 266 32.08 -20.61 16.53
C GLU A 266 33.20 -19.56 16.38
N MET A 267 33.06 -18.42 17.06
CA MET A 267 34.09 -17.39 17.10
C MET A 267 34.93 -17.62 18.35
N THR A 268 36.25 -17.49 18.22
CA THR A 268 37.12 -17.52 19.40
C THR A 268 37.12 -16.14 20.07
N ASN A 269 37.17 -16.10 21.40
CA ASN A 269 37.25 -14.83 22.15
C ASN A 269 38.44 -13.96 21.67
N GLU A 270 39.54 -14.59 21.28
CA GLU A 270 40.72 -13.92 20.72
C GLU A 270 40.41 -13.15 19.41
N GLN A 271 39.59 -13.74 18.53
CA GLN A 271 39.18 -13.07 17.28
C GLN A 271 38.27 -11.87 17.54
N ILE A 272 37.35 -12.02 18.51
CA ILE A 272 36.42 -10.95 18.90
C ILE A 272 37.20 -9.79 19.52
N GLU A 273 38.03 -10.06 20.54
CA GLU A 273 38.85 -9.04 21.20
C GLU A 273 39.76 -8.32 20.20
N ALA A 274 40.48 -9.07 19.35
CA ALA A 274 41.35 -8.47 18.33
C ALA A 274 40.58 -7.57 17.34
N TYR A 275 39.36 -7.96 16.94
CA TYR A 275 38.54 -7.16 16.05
C TYR A 275 38.12 -5.83 16.68
N TYR A 276 37.50 -5.84 17.86
CA TYR A 276 37.02 -4.61 18.51
C TYR A 276 38.17 -3.72 18.99
N ASP A 277 39.33 -4.29 19.35
CA ASP A 277 40.53 -3.51 19.62
C ASP A 277 41.06 -2.79 18.37
N SER A 278 41.05 -3.46 17.22
CA SER A 278 41.49 -2.88 15.95
C SER A 278 40.51 -1.84 15.39
N LYS A 279 39.21 -1.99 15.68
CA LYS A 279 38.13 -1.16 15.15
C LYS A 279 38.22 0.29 15.63
N VAL A 280 38.64 0.50 16.88
CA VAL A 280 38.83 1.84 17.47
C VAL A 280 40.28 2.01 17.94
N PRO A 281 41.16 2.67 17.16
CA PRO A 281 42.55 2.89 17.54
C PRO A 281 42.68 3.93 18.67
N ALA A 282 43.79 3.89 19.41
CA ALA A 282 44.11 4.91 20.41
C ALA A 282 44.20 6.31 19.76
N PRO A 283 43.54 7.34 20.34
CA PRO A 283 43.43 8.66 19.73
C PRO A 283 44.78 9.37 19.74
N LYS A 284 45.10 10.04 18.63
CA LYS A 284 46.35 10.82 18.42
C LYS A 284 46.08 12.30 18.19
N ASN A 285 44.85 12.66 17.86
CA ASN A 285 44.40 14.01 17.55
C ASN A 285 42.90 14.17 17.85
N ALA A 286 42.40 15.40 17.73
CA ALA A 286 40.99 15.73 17.95
C ALA A 286 40.02 14.86 17.14
N ASP A 287 40.27 14.65 15.85
CA ASP A 287 39.36 13.87 14.99
C ASP A 287 39.32 12.37 15.38
N SER A 288 40.45 11.80 15.82
CA SER A 288 40.50 10.42 16.34
C SER A 288 39.88 10.28 17.73
N LEU A 289 39.89 11.33 18.56
CA LEU A 289 39.15 11.37 19.82
C LEU A 289 37.63 11.38 19.54
N LEU A 290 37.19 12.16 18.54
CA LEU A 290 35.80 12.17 18.11
C LEU A 290 35.34 10.79 17.64
N ALA A 291 36.13 10.11 16.80
CA ALA A 291 35.81 8.74 16.36
C ALA A 291 35.72 7.77 17.55
N LEU A 292 36.60 7.91 18.55
CA LEU A 292 36.52 7.13 19.78
C LEU A 292 35.23 7.42 20.56
N MET A 293 34.79 8.69 20.64
CA MET A 293 33.55 9.07 21.31
C MET A 293 32.28 8.61 20.57
N GLU A 294 32.33 8.45 19.25
CA GLU A 294 31.21 7.95 18.45
C GLU A 294 30.98 6.44 18.62
N HIS A 295 32.02 5.70 19.03
CA HIS A 295 31.95 4.27 19.30
C HIS A 295 31.88 3.95 20.82
N GLY A 296 32.76 4.52 21.65
CA GLY A 296 32.86 4.17 23.08
C GLY A 296 31.92 4.94 24.00
N GLY A 297 30.87 5.55 23.46
CA GLY A 297 30.09 6.57 24.15
C GLY A 297 30.86 7.87 24.43
N GLY A 298 30.15 8.84 25.00
CA GLY A 298 30.69 10.15 25.34
C GLY A 298 31.80 10.14 26.41
N LEU A 299 32.45 11.29 26.62
CA LEU A 299 33.38 11.48 27.75
C LEU A 299 32.62 11.91 29.00
N ASP A 300 33.08 11.46 30.15
CA ASP A 300 32.58 11.92 31.43
C ASP A 300 33.02 13.37 31.74
N ARG A 301 32.60 13.88 32.90
CA ARG A 301 32.93 15.25 33.35
C ARG A 301 34.44 15.47 33.56
N SER A 302 35.20 14.39 33.70
CA SER A 302 36.64 14.35 33.96
C SER A 302 37.49 14.08 32.70
N PHE A 303 36.85 14.00 31.52
CA PHE A 303 37.47 13.66 30.24
C PHE A 303 37.91 12.20 30.08
N ASP A 304 37.39 11.29 30.90
CA ASP A 304 37.56 9.85 30.72
C ASP A 304 36.44 9.27 29.84
N ASN A 305 36.74 8.20 29.11
CA ASN A 305 35.74 7.40 28.41
C ASN A 305 35.36 6.17 29.28
N PRO A 306 34.06 5.87 29.48
CA PRO A 306 33.63 4.74 30.32
C PRO A 306 34.10 3.37 29.82
N LEU A 307 34.26 3.21 28.51
CA LEU A 307 34.47 1.94 27.81
C LEU A 307 35.93 1.75 27.41
N TYR A 308 36.57 2.82 26.93
CA TYR A 308 37.95 2.83 26.46
C TYR A 308 38.91 3.58 27.40
N ARG A 309 38.69 3.51 28.72
CA ARG A 309 39.55 4.17 29.72
C ARG A 309 41.03 3.80 29.54
N GLU A 310 41.33 2.54 29.22
CA GLU A 310 42.70 2.07 29.00
C GLU A 310 43.37 2.68 27.76
N LYS A 311 42.60 3.00 26.70
CA LYS A 311 43.14 3.64 25.48
C LYS A 311 43.48 5.12 25.69
N LEU A 312 42.90 5.74 26.72
CA LEU A 312 43.21 7.11 27.16
C LEU A 312 44.28 7.13 28.26
N ALA A 313 44.53 5.99 28.92
CA ALA A 313 45.52 5.87 29.97
C ALA A 313 46.93 6.13 29.41
N GLY A 314 47.54 7.26 29.82
CA GLY A 314 48.89 7.68 29.39
C GLY A 314 48.92 8.93 28.50
N ILE A 315 47.76 9.47 28.10
CA ILE A 315 47.66 10.78 27.44
C ILE A 315 47.47 11.86 28.52
N ASP A 316 48.20 12.98 28.42
CA ASP A 316 48.07 14.09 29.36
C ASP A 316 46.67 14.74 29.25
N LEU A 317 46.03 14.99 30.40
CA LEU A 317 44.69 15.60 30.49
C LEU A 317 44.63 16.98 29.82
N ASP A 318 45.72 17.74 29.81
CA ASP A 318 45.75 19.05 29.14
C ASP A 318 45.74 18.90 27.61
N VAL A 319 46.28 17.80 27.07
CA VAL A 319 46.21 17.48 25.63
C VAL A 319 44.78 17.08 25.25
N ILE A 320 44.13 16.22 26.04
CA ILE A 320 42.72 15.85 25.83
C ILE A 320 41.82 17.09 25.90
N ARG A 321 42.07 17.98 26.88
CA ARG A 321 41.36 19.26 27.00
C ARG A 321 41.57 20.13 25.76
N GLY A 322 42.78 20.18 25.20
CA GLY A 322 43.07 20.88 23.95
C GLY A 322 42.28 20.33 22.76
N TRP A 323 42.20 18.99 22.64
CA TRP A 323 41.39 18.34 21.61
C TRP A 323 39.89 18.63 21.76
N VAL A 324 39.37 18.58 22.99
CA VAL A 324 37.98 18.93 23.29
C VAL A 324 37.69 20.39 22.89
N GLN A 325 38.59 21.33 23.19
CA GLN A 325 38.43 22.74 22.79
C GLN A 325 38.39 22.90 21.27
N GLU A 326 39.24 22.18 20.53
CA GLU A 326 39.22 22.16 19.07
C GLU A 326 37.91 21.61 18.52
N LEU A 327 37.42 20.49 19.06
CA LEU A 327 36.15 19.88 18.67
C LEU A 327 34.94 20.76 19.01
N CYS A 328 34.98 21.48 20.14
CA CYS A 328 33.96 22.48 20.49
C CYS A 328 33.95 23.63 19.50
N ALA A 329 35.12 24.14 19.10
CA ALA A 329 35.23 25.21 18.11
C ALA A 329 34.75 24.76 16.72
N LYS A 330 34.91 23.47 16.37
CA LYS A 330 34.35 22.84 15.17
C LYS A 330 32.85 22.53 15.28
N GLY A 331 32.26 22.59 16.48
CA GLY A 331 30.86 22.20 16.74
C GLY A 331 30.58 20.69 16.64
N SER A 332 31.62 19.85 16.75
CA SER A 332 31.51 18.39 16.60
C SER A 332 31.12 17.66 17.89
N ILE A 333 31.35 18.30 19.05
CA ILE A 333 30.96 17.78 20.37
C ILE A 333 30.16 18.84 21.13
N THR A 334 29.34 18.37 22.08
CA THR A 334 28.48 19.23 22.89
C THR A 334 28.25 18.63 24.29
N LYS A 335 27.52 19.37 25.12
CA LYS A 335 26.97 18.94 26.41
C LYS A 335 25.45 19.03 26.38
N ILE A 336 24.82 18.17 27.17
CA ILE A 336 23.37 18.16 27.39
C ILE A 336 23.04 18.46 28.85
N GLU A 337 21.89 19.08 29.09
CA GLU A 337 21.33 19.36 30.43
C GLU A 337 19.80 19.33 30.38
N GLY A 338 19.15 19.08 31.53
CA GLY A 338 17.70 19.14 31.64
C GLY A 338 17.00 17.89 31.11
N THR A 339 17.73 16.78 31.01
CA THR A 339 17.18 15.49 30.55
C THR A 339 16.34 14.78 31.61
N GLY A 340 16.43 15.22 32.87
CA GLY A 340 15.83 14.53 34.02
C GLY A 340 16.69 13.38 34.57
N MET A 341 17.87 13.13 33.98
CA MET A 341 18.83 12.11 34.44
C MET A 341 20.18 12.76 34.77
N GLU A 342 20.51 12.88 36.06
CA GLU A 342 21.78 13.49 36.53
C GLU A 342 23.03 12.77 36.02
N GLU A 343 22.90 11.49 35.65
CA GLU A 343 23.98 10.67 35.11
C GLU A 343 24.37 11.05 33.68
N LEU A 344 23.47 11.69 32.92
CA LEU A 344 23.70 12.14 31.54
C LEU A 344 24.10 13.62 31.50
N ASP A 345 23.48 14.43 32.35
CA ASP A 345 23.66 15.87 32.34
C ASP A 345 25.13 16.28 32.61
N GLY A 346 25.65 17.16 31.74
CA GLY A 346 27.01 17.69 31.82
C GLY A 346 28.13 16.79 31.28
N LYS A 347 27.82 15.60 30.75
CA LYS A 347 28.77 14.76 30.00
C LYS A 347 29.01 15.31 28.59
N TRP A 348 30.11 14.92 27.98
CA TRP A 348 30.48 15.30 26.61
C TRP A 348 30.05 14.24 25.62
N PHE A 349 29.32 14.63 24.59
CA PHE A 349 28.92 13.73 23.51
C PHE A 349 29.31 14.33 22.16
N SER A 350 29.42 13.51 21.12
CA SER A 350 29.31 14.05 19.76
C SER A 350 27.95 14.73 19.60
N SER A 351 27.85 15.74 18.74
CA SER A 351 26.60 16.51 18.60
C SER A 351 25.39 15.60 18.32
N PHE A 352 25.56 14.58 17.49
CA PHE A 352 24.52 13.60 17.19
C PHE A 352 24.18 12.69 18.39
N MET A 353 25.18 12.11 19.07
CA MET A 353 24.91 11.27 20.25
C MET A 353 24.33 12.07 21.41
N GLY A 354 24.63 13.37 21.51
CA GLY A 354 23.99 14.28 22.44
C GLY A 354 22.47 14.34 22.23
N GLU A 355 22.01 14.42 20.98
CA GLU A 355 20.57 14.40 20.65
C GLU A 355 19.90 13.08 21.06
N ILE A 356 20.56 11.95 20.75
CA ILE A 356 20.06 10.60 21.06
C ILE A 356 19.95 10.40 22.57
N HIS A 357 21.02 10.71 23.31
CA HIS A 357 21.05 10.60 24.77
C HIS A 357 20.10 11.58 25.45
N GLY A 358 19.97 12.81 24.94
CA GLY A 358 19.00 13.79 25.42
C GLY A 358 17.55 13.31 25.27
N THR A 359 17.24 12.77 24.08
CA THR A 359 15.91 12.22 23.75
C THR A 359 15.57 11.03 24.65
N LEU A 360 16.44 10.02 24.73
CA LEU A 360 16.21 8.84 25.56
C LEU A 360 16.15 9.18 27.06
N GLY A 361 16.99 10.12 27.51
CA GLY A 361 16.98 10.61 28.90
C GLY A 361 15.63 11.23 29.29
N CYS A 362 15.15 12.17 28.49
CA CYS A 362 13.83 12.79 28.70
C CYS A 362 12.69 11.79 28.62
N LEU A 363 12.70 10.86 27.67
CA LEU A 363 11.66 9.83 27.56
C LEU A 363 11.64 8.92 28.79
N ALA A 364 12.81 8.49 29.26
CA ALA A 364 12.92 7.66 30.45
C ALA A 364 12.46 8.39 31.73
N ALA A 365 12.67 9.70 31.82
CA ALA A 365 12.18 10.53 32.94
C ALA A 365 10.66 10.75 32.90
N ASN A 366 10.04 10.74 31.71
CA ASN A 366 8.64 11.09 31.48
C ASN A 366 7.78 9.88 31.06
N GLY A 367 7.86 8.78 31.83
CA GLY A 367 6.97 7.61 31.66
C GLY A 367 7.44 6.54 30.69
N GLY A 368 8.56 6.72 29.99
CA GLY A 368 9.15 5.69 29.12
C GLY A 368 9.61 4.42 29.85
N ARG A 369 9.78 4.48 31.18
CA ARG A 369 10.08 3.32 32.03
C ARG A 369 8.89 2.38 32.25
N ASP A 370 7.67 2.87 32.05
CA ASP A 370 6.44 2.16 32.43
C ASP A 370 5.64 1.68 31.21
N VAL A 371 6.12 1.95 30.00
CA VAL A 371 5.39 1.71 28.74
C VAL A 371 6.10 0.66 27.89
N GLU A 372 5.34 -0.27 27.30
CA GLU A 372 5.87 -1.33 26.43
C GLU A 372 6.25 -0.82 25.01
N ASP A 373 5.70 0.32 24.60
CA ASP A 373 5.92 0.94 23.28
C ASP A 373 6.11 2.46 23.33
N LEU A 374 7.31 2.94 22.99
CA LEU A 374 7.61 4.38 22.87
C LEU A 374 6.70 5.14 21.89
N LEU A 375 6.12 4.48 20.88
CA LEU A 375 5.21 5.13 19.92
C LEU A 375 3.85 5.50 20.51
N THR A 376 3.52 4.95 21.68
CA THR A 376 2.28 5.28 22.39
C THR A 376 2.44 6.51 23.27
N LEU A 377 3.67 6.95 23.52
CA LEU A 377 3.96 8.15 24.30
C LEU A 377 3.71 9.40 23.46
N HIS A 378 3.08 10.38 24.09
CA HIS A 378 2.96 11.71 23.53
C HIS A 378 4.22 12.51 23.87
N THR A 379 4.97 12.95 22.85
CA THR A 379 6.24 13.64 23.02
C THR A 379 6.11 15.16 23.05
N ALA A 380 4.93 15.73 22.75
CA ALA A 380 4.79 17.17 22.61
C ALA A 380 5.07 17.94 23.90
N GLY A 381 5.75 19.07 23.76
CA GLY A 381 6.07 20.00 24.85
C GLY A 381 7.23 19.57 25.74
N LEU A 382 7.82 18.39 25.53
CA LEU A 382 9.02 17.94 26.22
C LEU A 382 10.27 18.46 25.49
N THR A 383 11.18 19.05 26.26
CA THR A 383 12.43 19.63 25.73
C THR A 383 13.61 19.34 26.67
N TYR A 384 14.82 19.37 26.11
CA TYR A 384 16.09 19.34 26.84
C TYR A 384 17.01 20.43 26.29
N ARG A 385 18.15 20.69 26.95
CA ARG A 385 19.09 21.73 26.51
C ARG A 385 20.37 21.15 25.94
N MET A 386 20.83 21.72 24.85
CA MET A 386 22.14 21.45 24.25
C MET A 386 23.02 22.70 24.24
N ALA A 387 24.31 22.54 24.50
CA ALA A 387 25.26 23.63 24.48
C ALA A 387 25.61 24.01 23.03
N SER A 388 25.38 25.26 22.65
CA SER A 388 25.65 25.75 21.30
C SER A 388 26.96 26.53 21.17
N ALA A 389 27.45 27.11 22.26
CA ALA A 389 28.68 27.89 22.27
C ALA A 389 29.49 27.68 23.56
N PHE A 390 30.82 27.71 23.43
CA PHE A 390 31.76 27.40 24.52
C PHE A 390 32.83 28.49 24.66
N GLU A 391 33.18 28.83 25.91
CA GLU A 391 34.40 29.55 26.27
C GLU A 391 35.42 28.55 26.82
N GLY A 392 36.32 28.08 25.95
CA GLY A 392 37.19 26.95 26.25
C GLY A 392 36.38 25.66 26.42
N THR A 393 36.22 25.18 27.65
CA THR A 393 35.41 23.98 27.99
C THR A 393 34.14 24.31 28.80
N LYS A 394 33.89 25.59 29.08
CA LYS A 394 32.68 26.05 29.78
C LYS A 394 31.60 26.44 28.78
N VAL A 395 30.37 26.05 29.05
CA VAL A 395 29.22 26.42 28.22
C VAL A 395 28.89 27.89 28.42
N SER A 396 28.76 28.63 27.32
CA SER A 396 28.35 30.04 27.32
C SER A 396 26.87 30.21 26.99
N THR A 397 26.34 29.39 26.08
CA THR A 397 24.96 29.47 25.60
C THR A 397 24.35 28.06 25.51
N TRP A 398 23.14 27.94 26.03
CA TRP A 398 22.28 26.76 25.91
C TRP A 398 21.13 27.04 24.96
N VAL A 399 20.73 26.03 24.19
CA VAL A 399 19.57 26.06 23.28
C VAL A 399 18.61 24.97 23.70
N ASP A 400 17.33 25.32 23.82
CA ASP A 400 16.26 24.35 24.06
C ASP A 400 16.03 23.54 22.77
N MET A 401 15.99 22.22 22.91
CA MET A 401 15.87 21.24 21.85
C MET A 401 14.61 20.41 22.07
N GLU A 402 13.87 20.18 20.98
CA GLU A 402 12.77 19.23 20.95
C GLU A 402 13.31 17.79 20.94
N LEU A 403 12.48 16.86 21.41
CA LEU A 403 12.79 15.44 21.37
C LEU A 403 12.97 14.96 19.92
N GLY A 404 14.02 14.18 19.68
CA GLY A 404 14.16 13.43 18.43
C GLY A 404 13.17 12.26 18.35
N ASP A 405 13.29 11.46 17.29
CA ASP A 405 12.48 10.26 17.10
C ASP A 405 12.79 9.19 18.18
N PRO A 406 11.81 8.79 19.00
CA PRO A 406 12.03 7.85 20.11
C PRO A 406 12.57 6.48 19.67
N GLN A 407 12.05 5.93 18.57
CA GLN A 407 12.44 4.61 18.09
C GLN A 407 13.80 4.63 17.40
N GLU A 408 14.08 5.66 16.60
CA GLU A 408 15.41 5.85 16.02
C GLU A 408 16.46 6.01 17.13
N ALA A 409 16.17 6.82 18.15
CA ALA A 409 17.11 7.03 19.25
C ALA A 409 17.49 5.72 19.95
N LEU A 410 16.50 4.87 20.25
CA LEU A 410 16.75 3.57 20.87
C LEU A 410 17.50 2.60 19.93
N ARG A 411 17.15 2.58 18.63
CA ARG A 411 17.84 1.76 17.62
C ARG A 411 19.29 2.16 17.45
N VAL A 412 19.56 3.45 17.26
CA VAL A 412 20.94 3.98 17.14
C VAL A 412 21.74 3.62 18.38
N LYS A 413 21.14 3.73 19.57
CA LYS A 413 21.83 3.37 20.81
C LYS A 413 22.17 1.89 20.87
N LEU A 414 21.25 0.99 20.50
CA LEU A 414 21.52 -0.45 20.45
C LEU A 414 22.58 -0.80 19.40
N ILE A 415 22.55 -0.16 18.23
CA ILE A 415 23.56 -0.36 17.18
C ILE A 415 24.93 0.11 17.65
N GLU A 416 25.03 1.25 18.35
CA GLU A 416 26.29 1.75 18.91
C GLU A 416 26.85 0.81 19.99
N MET A 417 25.99 0.29 20.88
CA MET A 417 26.42 -0.66 21.90
C MET A 417 26.95 -1.96 21.28
N LEU A 418 26.19 -2.56 20.35
CA LEU A 418 26.62 -3.77 19.64
C LEU A 418 27.85 -3.54 18.75
N GLY A 419 27.96 -2.36 18.16
CA GLY A 419 29.09 -1.99 17.32
C GLY A 419 30.40 -1.76 18.09
N SER A 420 30.33 -1.69 19.41
CA SER A 420 31.48 -1.37 20.26
C SER A 420 31.87 -2.51 21.20
N GLU A 421 30.90 -3.33 21.60
CA GLU A 421 31.09 -4.45 22.53
C GLU A 421 30.41 -5.76 22.08
N GLY A 422 29.94 -5.90 20.84
CA GLY A 422 29.29 -7.15 20.39
C GLY A 422 30.25 -8.36 20.41
N PRO A 423 29.77 -9.62 20.49
CA PRO A 423 28.40 -10.06 20.73
C PRO A 423 27.93 -9.82 22.18
N GLN A 424 26.63 -9.55 22.39
CA GLN A 424 26.04 -9.24 23.71
C GLN A 424 24.69 -9.95 23.91
N THR A 425 24.32 -10.28 25.16
CA THR A 425 23.00 -10.83 25.50
C THR A 425 21.94 -9.74 25.70
N ALA A 426 20.65 -10.10 25.57
CA ALA A 426 19.55 -9.16 25.82
C ALA A 426 19.58 -8.61 27.25
N ASP A 427 19.92 -9.45 28.23
CA ASP A 427 19.98 -9.08 29.65
C ASP A 427 21.07 -8.03 29.91
N HIS A 428 22.23 -8.13 29.24
CA HIS A 428 23.29 -7.11 29.35
C HIS A 428 22.88 -5.78 28.70
N LEU A 429 22.20 -5.82 27.55
CA LEU A 429 21.69 -4.62 26.89
C LEU A 429 20.61 -3.91 27.72
N GLU A 430 19.71 -4.67 28.36
CA GLU A 430 18.68 -4.16 29.26
C GLU A 430 19.30 -3.43 30.47
N LEU A 431 20.28 -4.04 31.14
CA LEU A 431 20.92 -3.45 32.34
C LEU A 431 21.51 -2.06 32.12
N ARG A 432 21.92 -1.74 30.88
CA ARG A 432 22.54 -0.47 30.51
C ARG A 432 21.55 0.57 29.97
N LEU A 433 20.30 0.19 29.71
CA LEU A 433 19.28 1.06 29.13
C LEU A 433 18.17 1.33 30.15
N PRO A 434 17.69 2.59 30.29
CA PRO A 434 16.65 2.94 31.23
C PRO A 434 15.24 2.59 30.71
N PHE A 435 15.07 1.44 30.03
CA PHE A 435 13.84 1.01 29.37
C PHE A 435 13.52 -0.46 29.70
N PRO A 436 12.23 -0.87 29.69
CA PRO A 436 11.84 -2.25 29.96
C PRO A 436 12.42 -3.27 28.96
N ARG A 437 12.70 -4.48 29.45
CA ARG A 437 13.12 -5.64 28.63
C ARG A 437 12.32 -5.82 27.34
N THR A 438 10.99 -5.77 27.46
CA THR A 438 10.07 -5.99 26.34
C THR A 438 10.31 -5.01 25.20
N MET A 439 10.62 -3.76 25.51
CA MET A 439 10.92 -2.72 24.55
C MET A 439 12.28 -2.94 23.87
N VAL A 440 13.30 -3.31 24.64
CA VAL A 440 14.65 -3.62 24.13
C VAL A 440 14.59 -4.82 23.20
N GLU A 441 13.98 -5.93 23.63
CA GLU A 441 13.81 -7.15 22.83
C GLU A 441 13.02 -6.89 21.54
N ARG A 442 11.97 -6.07 21.60
CA ARG A 442 11.20 -5.68 20.42
C ARG A 442 12.04 -4.87 19.42
N THR A 443 12.87 -3.95 19.92
CA THR A 443 13.74 -3.13 19.06
C THR A 443 14.84 -3.99 18.43
N ILE A 444 15.42 -4.92 19.19
CA ILE A 444 16.35 -5.95 18.69
C ILE A 444 15.69 -6.77 17.58
N HIS A 445 14.47 -7.25 17.78
CA HIS A 445 13.75 -7.99 16.75
C HIS A 445 13.50 -7.18 15.46
N GLN A 446 13.20 -5.89 15.59
CA GLN A 446 13.09 -5.01 14.42
C GLN A 446 14.42 -4.90 13.67
N LEU A 447 15.54 -4.77 14.38
CA LEU A 447 16.88 -4.73 13.79
C LEU A 447 17.25 -6.07 13.12
N GLU A 448 16.86 -7.19 13.71
CA GLU A 448 17.05 -8.53 13.14
C GLU A 448 16.25 -8.69 11.84
N THR A 449 14.95 -8.36 11.87
CA THR A 449 14.07 -8.42 10.69
C THR A 449 14.62 -7.57 9.54
N ARG A 450 15.29 -6.46 9.86
CA ARG A 450 15.96 -5.56 8.91
C ARG A 450 17.36 -6.02 8.50
N ASN A 451 17.82 -7.18 8.96
CA ASN A 451 19.17 -7.72 8.71
C ASN A 451 20.31 -6.82 9.20
N VAL A 452 20.09 -5.98 10.21
CA VAL A 452 21.15 -5.13 10.80
C VAL A 452 21.97 -5.93 11.82
N ILE A 453 21.30 -6.80 12.59
CA ILE A 453 21.91 -7.66 13.60
C ILE A 453 21.71 -9.13 13.26
N SER A 454 22.63 -9.96 13.74
CA SER A 454 22.57 -11.42 13.69
C SER A 454 22.40 -11.97 15.10
N ILE A 455 21.66 -13.07 15.21
CA ILE A 455 21.41 -13.79 16.48
C ILE A 455 22.14 -15.12 16.42
N GLY A 456 22.89 -15.45 17.47
CA GLY A 456 23.66 -16.69 17.53
C GLY A 456 24.19 -17.01 18.92
N PHE A 457 24.96 -18.09 18.99
CA PHE A 457 25.74 -18.48 20.16
C PHE A 457 27.22 -18.35 19.78
N PHE A 458 27.74 -17.12 19.78
CA PHE A 458 29.07 -16.82 19.27
C PHE A 458 30.16 -17.18 20.30
N THR A 459 29.89 -16.99 21.59
CA THR A 459 30.84 -17.20 22.70
C THR A 459 30.55 -18.45 23.55
N GLN A 460 29.69 -19.37 23.07
CA GLN A 460 29.28 -20.61 23.78
C GLN A 460 28.46 -20.39 25.06
N THR A 461 27.69 -19.31 25.14
CA THR A 461 26.72 -19.06 26.22
C THR A 461 25.47 -19.94 26.10
N GLU A 462 24.72 -20.12 27.20
CA GLU A 462 23.40 -20.76 27.17
C GLU A 462 22.29 -19.83 26.65
N GLU A 463 22.57 -18.53 26.64
CA GLU A 463 21.67 -17.47 26.18
C GLU A 463 22.04 -16.98 24.78
N ALA A 464 21.04 -16.55 24.02
CA ALA A 464 21.25 -16.01 22.68
C ALA A 464 21.96 -14.66 22.73
N GLU A 465 22.96 -14.51 21.87
CA GLU A 465 23.75 -13.30 21.73
C GLU A 465 23.44 -12.59 20.40
N PHE A 466 23.65 -11.27 20.41
CA PHE A 466 23.39 -10.37 19.30
C PHE A 466 24.70 -9.70 18.87
N ILE A 467 24.95 -9.63 17.57
CA ILE A 467 26.11 -8.93 16.98
C ILE A 467 25.66 -8.15 15.74
N LEU A 468 26.35 -7.07 15.37
CA LEU A 468 26.10 -6.41 14.09
C LEU A 468 26.48 -7.37 12.95
N LYS A 469 25.62 -7.48 11.93
CA LYS A 469 25.82 -8.41 10.81
C LYS A 469 27.08 -8.10 10.00
N VAL A 470 27.43 -6.82 9.88
CA VAL A 470 28.67 -6.38 9.21
C VAL A 470 29.90 -6.80 10.02
N ASP A 471 29.83 -6.74 11.35
CA ASP A 471 30.92 -7.14 12.23
C ASP A 471 31.11 -8.66 12.21
N GLU A 472 30.02 -9.43 12.27
CA GLU A 472 30.05 -10.89 12.09
C GLU A 472 30.77 -11.30 10.79
N HIS A 473 30.40 -10.68 9.67
CA HIS A 473 31.00 -10.98 8.37
C HIS A 473 32.50 -10.68 8.32
N ARG A 474 32.94 -9.60 8.96
CA ARG A 474 34.35 -9.23 9.05
C ARG A 474 35.14 -10.18 9.94
N ILE A 475 34.59 -10.56 11.09
CA ILE A 475 35.24 -11.50 12.04
C ILE A 475 35.39 -12.89 11.42
N THR A 476 34.41 -13.33 10.63
CA THR A 476 34.41 -14.64 9.95
C THR A 476 35.27 -14.71 8.69
N GLY A 477 36.00 -13.64 8.35
CA GLY A 477 36.97 -13.61 7.25
C GLY A 477 36.44 -13.10 5.91
N GLY A 478 35.36 -12.30 5.89
CA GLY A 478 34.89 -11.60 4.69
C GLY A 478 35.92 -10.58 4.18
N GLU A 479 36.38 -10.74 2.94
CA GLU A 479 37.39 -9.86 2.32
C GLU A 479 36.81 -8.59 1.66
N GLU A 480 35.49 -8.55 1.40
CA GLU A 480 34.85 -7.42 0.72
C GLU A 480 34.57 -6.24 1.68
N ASP A 481 34.79 -5.00 1.22
CA ASP A 481 34.44 -3.78 1.96
C ASP A 481 32.90 -3.61 1.96
N VAL A 482 32.25 -4.35 2.85
CA VAL A 482 30.79 -4.36 2.99
C VAL A 482 30.31 -3.07 3.64
N VAL A 483 29.29 -2.47 3.00
CA VAL A 483 28.58 -1.28 3.51
C VAL A 483 27.27 -1.70 4.18
N GLU A 484 26.86 -0.95 5.20
CA GLU A 484 25.57 -1.12 5.85
C GLU A 484 24.42 -0.78 4.88
N TYR A 485 23.40 -1.64 4.80
CA TYR A 485 22.24 -1.41 3.93
C TYR A 485 21.53 -0.07 4.21
N ARG A 486 21.46 0.36 5.49
CA ARG A 486 20.82 1.63 5.86
C ARG A 486 21.57 2.84 5.29
N SER A 487 22.89 2.77 5.17
CA SER A 487 23.69 3.82 4.52
C SER A 487 23.36 3.95 3.03
N ILE A 488 23.06 2.85 2.34
CA ILE A 488 22.54 2.88 0.97
C ILE A 488 21.15 3.52 0.91
N GLN A 489 20.24 3.12 1.80
CA GLN A 489 18.90 3.69 1.85
C GLN A 489 18.92 5.20 2.10
N ASN A 490 19.80 5.68 2.97
CA ASN A 490 19.99 7.11 3.24
C ASN A 490 20.42 7.87 1.98
N MET A 491 21.39 7.36 1.22
CA MET A 491 21.78 8.02 -0.02
C MET A 491 20.67 8.01 -1.09
N ILE A 492 19.87 6.94 -1.13
CA ILE A 492 18.69 6.88 -2.02
C ILE A 492 17.67 7.94 -1.60
N LEU A 493 17.43 8.12 -0.30
CA LEU A 493 16.53 9.14 0.25
C LEU A 493 17.01 10.54 -0.15
N ASP A 494 18.28 10.87 0.12
CA ASP A 494 18.88 12.17 -0.19
C ASP A 494 18.72 12.55 -1.67
N LYS A 495 19.07 11.62 -2.57
CA LYS A 495 18.91 11.83 -4.02
C LYS A 495 17.45 11.92 -4.45
N SER A 496 16.56 11.18 -3.79
CA SER A 496 15.16 11.11 -4.18
C SER A 496 14.39 12.36 -3.79
N PHE A 497 14.79 13.06 -2.73
CA PHE A 497 14.09 14.22 -2.16
C PHE A 497 14.97 15.47 -2.10
N THR A 498 15.95 15.56 -3.00
CA THR A 498 16.66 16.82 -3.24
C THR A 498 15.65 17.86 -3.74
N MET A 499 15.61 19.02 -3.09
CA MET A 499 14.74 20.13 -3.48
C MET A 499 15.39 20.95 -4.60
N TYR A 500 14.59 21.31 -5.60
CA TYR A 500 14.99 22.12 -6.75
C TYR A 500 14.15 23.40 -6.82
N ASP A 501 14.72 24.47 -7.36
CA ASP A 501 14.00 25.75 -7.51
C ASP A 501 13.04 25.72 -8.70
N ASP A 502 13.40 24.99 -9.77
CA ASP A 502 12.64 24.95 -11.02
C ASP A 502 12.26 23.52 -11.41
N VAL A 503 11.17 23.42 -12.17
CA VAL A 503 10.65 22.14 -12.64
C VAL A 503 11.62 21.48 -13.63
N ASP A 504 12.27 22.25 -14.49
CA ASP A 504 13.27 21.73 -15.43
C ASP A 504 14.41 21.00 -14.70
N GLN A 505 14.90 21.56 -13.60
CA GLN A 505 15.97 20.96 -12.80
C GLN A 505 15.51 19.63 -12.18
N ALA A 506 14.28 19.58 -11.66
CA ALA A 506 13.70 18.36 -11.11
C ALA A 506 13.55 17.26 -12.18
N PHE A 507 13.06 17.61 -13.37
CA PHE A 507 12.93 16.68 -14.49
C PHE A 507 14.28 16.27 -15.09
N ASP A 508 15.32 17.08 -15.01
CA ASP A 508 16.66 16.69 -15.44
C ASP A 508 17.31 15.69 -14.46
N LYS A 509 17.00 15.77 -13.16
CA LYS A 509 17.57 14.86 -12.16
C LYS A 509 16.76 13.58 -11.96
N HIS A 510 15.46 13.59 -12.25
CA HIS A 510 14.59 12.42 -12.17
C HIS A 510 14.21 11.89 -13.56
N LEU A 511 13.90 10.59 -13.66
CA LEU A 511 13.63 9.97 -14.97
C LEU A 511 12.26 10.36 -15.55
N LEU A 512 11.23 10.35 -14.68
CA LEU A 512 9.85 10.66 -15.02
C LEU A 512 9.04 10.95 -13.77
N PHE A 513 7.94 11.70 -13.94
CA PHE A 513 6.90 11.90 -12.93
C PHE A 513 5.55 11.44 -13.46
N GLN A 514 4.74 10.81 -12.62
CA GLN A 514 3.40 10.31 -12.99
C GLN A 514 2.29 11.18 -12.41
N LYS A 515 2.52 11.76 -11.22
CA LYS A 515 1.51 12.50 -10.47
C LYS A 515 2.07 13.77 -9.85
N GLN A 516 1.22 14.77 -9.70
CA GLN A 516 1.58 16.06 -9.08
C GLN A 516 2.11 15.91 -7.63
N GLN A 517 1.62 14.94 -6.86
CA GLN A 517 2.09 14.68 -5.49
C GLN A 517 3.58 14.32 -5.44
N GLU A 518 4.13 13.75 -6.52
CA GLU A 518 5.53 13.33 -6.58
C GLU A 518 6.47 14.57 -6.69
N LEU A 519 5.97 15.72 -7.14
CA LEU A 519 6.75 16.96 -7.22
C LEU A 519 6.75 17.76 -5.90
N LEU A 520 5.77 17.52 -5.03
CA LEU A 520 5.58 18.27 -3.78
C LEU A 520 6.82 18.30 -2.88
N TYR A 521 7.60 17.22 -2.86
CA TYR A 521 8.80 17.08 -2.01
C TYR A 521 10.11 17.19 -2.81
N ARG A 522 10.06 17.76 -4.02
CA ARG A 522 11.21 17.88 -4.93
C ARG A 522 11.35 19.27 -5.52
N ILE A 523 10.34 20.11 -5.41
CA ILE A 523 10.35 21.48 -5.94
C ILE A 523 9.95 22.44 -4.81
N ASN A 524 10.74 23.49 -4.64
CA ASN A 524 10.47 24.56 -3.67
C ASN A 524 9.14 25.25 -4.02
N ASP A 525 8.26 25.41 -3.02
CA ASP A 525 6.96 26.09 -3.15
C ASP A 525 6.04 25.55 -4.27
N PHE A 526 6.15 24.26 -4.60
CA PHE A 526 5.33 23.64 -5.66
C PHE A 526 3.85 23.63 -5.31
N ARG A 527 3.02 24.07 -6.27
CA ARG A 527 1.57 24.05 -6.15
C ARG A 527 0.92 23.08 -7.12
N PHE A 528 -0.15 22.41 -6.70
CA PHE A 528 -0.91 21.52 -7.59
C PHE A 528 -1.62 22.24 -8.73
N SER A 529 -1.79 23.57 -8.64
CA SER A 529 -2.26 24.40 -9.76
C SER A 529 -1.23 24.42 -10.89
N ASP A 530 0.06 24.55 -10.56
CA ASP A 530 1.20 24.56 -11.50
C ASP A 530 1.30 23.27 -12.33
N TRP A 531 0.83 22.14 -11.80
CA TRP A 531 0.77 20.87 -12.54
C TRP A 531 0.02 20.98 -13.86
N LYS A 532 -1.03 21.82 -13.92
CA LYS A 532 -1.78 22.03 -15.16
C LYS A 532 -0.90 22.72 -16.20
N ASP A 533 -0.15 23.74 -15.80
CA ASP A 533 0.70 24.53 -16.67
C ASP A 533 1.86 23.67 -17.20
N LEU A 534 2.43 22.82 -16.34
CA LEU A 534 3.44 21.83 -16.73
C LEU A 534 2.95 20.83 -17.77
N GLN A 535 1.69 20.39 -17.68
CA GLN A 535 1.13 19.48 -18.66
C GLN A 535 0.87 20.15 -20.03
N LEU A 536 0.83 21.49 -20.06
CA LEU A 536 0.62 22.30 -21.26
C LEU A 536 1.94 22.85 -21.83
N ASP A 537 3.04 22.73 -21.09
CA ASP A 537 4.37 23.11 -21.56
C ASP A 537 4.75 22.28 -22.79
N ARG A 538 5.27 22.96 -23.81
CA ARG A 538 5.72 22.32 -25.05
C ARG A 538 6.95 21.47 -24.83
N ASP A 539 7.82 21.82 -23.88
CA ASP A 539 9.05 21.07 -23.59
C ASP A 539 8.79 19.79 -22.77
N ILE A 540 7.59 19.64 -22.23
CA ILE A 540 7.15 18.45 -21.49
C ILE A 540 6.31 17.56 -22.40
N VAL A 541 6.69 16.29 -22.47
CA VAL A 541 5.97 15.27 -23.23
C VAL A 541 5.43 14.19 -22.32
N ASN A 542 4.24 13.71 -22.66
CA ASN A 542 3.58 12.61 -21.96
C ASN A 542 3.65 11.34 -22.80
N GLY A 543 4.19 10.26 -22.25
CA GLY A 543 4.40 9.04 -23.02
C GLY A 543 4.41 7.79 -22.19
N ARG A 544 4.47 6.66 -22.87
CA ARG A 544 4.81 5.36 -22.28
C ARG A 544 6.33 5.24 -22.33
N LEU A 545 6.96 5.70 -21.26
CA LEU A 545 8.41 5.86 -21.18
C LEU A 545 9.05 4.50 -20.88
N LEU A 546 9.56 4.28 -19.67
CA LEU A 546 10.18 3.03 -19.25
C LEU A 546 9.12 2.01 -18.79
N HIS A 547 9.26 0.74 -19.17
CA HIS A 547 8.30 -0.34 -18.88
C HIS A 547 6.85 -0.03 -19.17
N ASN A 548 6.61 0.74 -20.23
CA ASN A 548 5.26 1.10 -20.64
C ASN A 548 4.48 1.85 -19.52
N ARG A 549 5.19 2.46 -18.56
CA ARG A 549 4.62 3.33 -17.54
C ARG A 549 4.27 4.67 -18.19
N GLN A 550 3.04 5.12 -17.98
CA GLN A 550 2.62 6.44 -18.41
C GLN A 550 3.26 7.49 -17.50
N GLY A 551 3.96 8.46 -18.06
CA GLY A 551 4.58 9.53 -17.28
C GLY A 551 4.86 10.77 -18.12
N TYR A 552 5.28 11.81 -17.43
CA TYR A 552 5.77 13.05 -18.01
C TYR A 552 7.28 13.07 -17.92
N THR A 553 7.92 13.55 -18.98
CA THR A 553 9.37 13.82 -19.03
C THR A 553 9.65 15.00 -19.95
N THR A 554 10.83 15.60 -19.86
CA THR A 554 11.25 16.67 -20.78
C THR A 554 11.72 16.08 -22.11
N ARG A 555 11.60 16.86 -23.20
CA ARG A 555 12.15 16.46 -24.52
C ARG A 555 13.65 16.16 -24.46
N ARG A 556 14.41 16.84 -23.58
CA ARG A 556 15.86 16.64 -23.37
C ARG A 556 16.22 15.26 -22.83
N ASN A 557 15.31 14.60 -22.11
CA ASN A 557 15.54 13.26 -21.58
C ASN A 557 15.23 12.15 -22.60
N LEU A 558 14.58 12.46 -23.73
CA LEU A 558 14.22 11.45 -24.74
C LEU A 558 15.42 10.65 -25.27
N PRO A 559 16.58 11.27 -25.62
CA PRO A 559 17.79 10.53 -26.03
C PRO A 559 18.22 9.43 -25.05
N MET A 560 18.22 9.72 -23.74
CA MET A 560 18.54 8.76 -22.69
C MET A 560 17.49 7.64 -22.64
N LEU A 561 16.20 7.98 -22.66
CA LEU A 561 15.12 7.00 -22.60
C LEU A 561 15.09 6.06 -23.82
N LEU A 562 15.45 6.57 -24.99
CA LEU A 562 15.61 5.77 -26.21
C LEU A 562 16.78 4.80 -26.10
N GLY A 563 17.91 5.21 -25.53
CA GLY A 563 19.08 4.34 -25.31
C GLY A 563 18.82 3.15 -24.38
N LEU A 564 17.85 3.26 -23.46
CA LEU A 564 17.44 2.19 -22.53
C LEU A 564 16.43 1.19 -23.14
N LYS A 565 15.94 1.48 -24.35
CA LYS A 565 15.01 0.61 -25.09
C LYS A 565 15.75 -0.23 -26.13
N PRO A 566 15.21 -1.40 -26.49
CA PRO A 566 15.65 -2.12 -27.66
C PRO A 566 15.26 -1.35 -28.93
N GLU A 567 15.85 -1.74 -30.06
CA GLU A 567 15.42 -1.19 -31.35
C GLU A 567 13.93 -1.47 -31.58
N PRO A 568 13.17 -0.46 -32.05
CA PRO A 568 11.74 -0.59 -32.24
C PRO A 568 11.41 -1.51 -33.41
N TYR A 569 10.39 -2.35 -33.26
CA TYR A 569 9.79 -3.09 -34.35
C TYR A 569 8.69 -2.26 -34.99
N ILE A 570 8.89 -1.88 -36.26
CA ILE A 570 7.94 -1.07 -37.03
C ILE A 570 7.23 -1.99 -38.03
N GLY A 571 5.96 -2.30 -37.75
CA GLY A 571 5.10 -3.05 -38.67
C GLY A 571 4.60 -2.18 -39.83
N ALA A 572 3.91 -2.80 -40.79
CA ALA A 572 3.44 -2.10 -41.99
C ALA A 572 2.47 -0.94 -41.69
N MET A 573 1.59 -1.11 -40.69
CA MET A 573 0.66 -0.05 -40.27
C MET A 573 1.37 1.03 -39.46
N GLU A 574 2.30 0.66 -38.59
CA GLU A 574 3.13 1.62 -37.83
C GLU A 574 3.99 2.48 -38.76
N ALA A 575 4.56 1.90 -39.82
CA ALA A 575 5.32 2.63 -40.84
C ALA A 575 4.45 3.65 -41.57
N ASP A 576 3.28 3.22 -42.10
CA ASP A 576 2.34 4.15 -42.77
C ASP A 576 1.84 5.25 -41.83
N LEU A 577 1.64 4.95 -40.54
CA LEU A 577 1.31 5.97 -39.54
C LEU A 577 2.47 6.95 -39.30
N LEU A 578 3.71 6.49 -39.24
CA LEU A 578 4.89 7.36 -39.09
C LEU A 578 5.07 8.25 -40.33
N ASP A 579 4.86 7.72 -41.53
CA ASP A 579 4.93 8.51 -42.78
C ASP A 579 3.90 9.64 -42.81
N ARG A 580 2.76 9.45 -42.13
CA ARG A 580 1.69 10.45 -42.01
C ARG A 580 1.85 11.40 -40.82
N ILE A 581 2.56 11.00 -39.77
CA ILE A 581 2.89 11.84 -38.62
C ILE A 581 4.25 12.49 -38.90
N LEU A 582 4.24 13.60 -39.62
CA LEU A 582 5.46 14.29 -40.02
C LEU A 582 6.16 14.96 -38.82
N PRO A 583 7.50 15.04 -38.83
CA PRO A 583 8.25 15.80 -37.82
C PRO A 583 7.77 17.26 -37.74
N GLY A 584 7.32 17.68 -36.56
CA GLY A 584 6.91 19.07 -36.28
C GLY A 584 5.44 19.44 -36.56
N GLU A 585 4.65 18.58 -37.22
CA GLU A 585 3.22 18.87 -37.48
C GLU A 585 2.27 18.51 -36.33
N GLU A 586 2.73 17.67 -35.39
CA GLU A 586 2.03 17.27 -34.15
C GLU A 586 0.50 17.06 -34.32
N PRO A 587 0.02 16.14 -35.18
CA PRO A 587 -1.42 16.02 -35.49
C PRO A 587 -2.27 15.45 -34.34
N GLN A 588 -3.57 15.75 -34.37
CA GLN A 588 -4.55 15.19 -33.43
C GLN A 588 -4.91 13.75 -33.78
N ARG A 589 -5.33 12.97 -32.77
CA ARG A 589 -5.89 11.62 -33.00
C ARG A 589 -6.99 11.61 -34.06
N SER A 590 -7.87 12.62 -34.04
CA SER A 590 -9.01 12.70 -34.95
C SER A 590 -8.60 12.99 -36.39
N GLU A 591 -7.53 13.77 -36.58
CA GLU A 591 -6.94 14.08 -37.89
C GLU A 591 -6.25 12.84 -38.46
N ILE A 592 -5.42 12.16 -37.66
CA ILE A 592 -4.76 10.91 -38.06
C ILE A 592 -5.80 9.87 -38.49
N VAL A 593 -6.85 9.67 -37.68
CA VAL A 593 -7.90 8.69 -37.99
C VAL A 593 -8.74 9.10 -39.21
N ALA A 594 -8.87 10.41 -39.49
CA ALA A 594 -9.57 10.91 -40.66
C ALA A 594 -8.81 10.69 -41.97
N MET A 595 -7.49 10.47 -41.92
CA MET A 595 -6.68 10.11 -43.10
C MET A 595 -6.99 8.70 -43.64
N TYR A 596 -7.79 7.91 -42.93
CA TYR A 596 -8.16 6.53 -43.30
C TYR A 596 -9.66 6.40 -43.63
N PRO A 597 -10.03 5.45 -44.53
CA PRO A 597 -11.42 5.22 -44.92
C PRO A 597 -12.37 4.94 -43.73
N LYS A 598 -13.60 5.47 -43.79
CA LYS A 598 -14.65 5.28 -42.77
C LYS A 598 -15.83 4.49 -43.36
N GLY A 599 -16.49 3.66 -42.55
CA GLY A 599 -17.65 2.84 -42.93
C GLY A 599 -17.69 1.49 -42.20
N GLU A 600 -18.85 0.81 -42.21
CA GLU A 600 -19.00 -0.56 -41.66
C GLU A 600 -17.99 -1.53 -42.28
N GLU A 601 -17.72 -1.38 -43.58
CA GLU A 601 -16.82 -2.22 -44.38
C GLU A 601 -15.32 -2.00 -44.04
N HIS A 602 -14.96 -0.86 -43.47
CA HIS A 602 -13.58 -0.50 -43.13
C HIS A 602 -13.29 -0.52 -41.62
N LYS A 603 -14.17 -1.15 -40.82
CA LYS A 603 -13.99 -1.28 -39.36
C LYS A 603 -12.66 -1.90 -38.96
N GLN A 604 -12.16 -2.86 -39.73
CA GLN A 604 -10.89 -3.55 -39.45
C GLN A 604 -9.71 -2.58 -39.55
N ILE A 605 -9.62 -1.80 -40.64
CA ILE A 605 -8.58 -0.78 -40.84
C ILE A 605 -8.62 0.26 -39.72
N GLN A 606 -9.81 0.72 -39.34
CA GLN A 606 -10.01 1.66 -38.24
C GLN A 606 -9.56 1.11 -36.88
N ARG A 607 -9.65 -0.21 -36.67
CA ARG A 607 -9.12 -0.89 -35.48
C ARG A 607 -7.60 -0.99 -35.56
N ASP A 608 -7.05 -1.33 -36.72
CA ASP A 608 -5.62 -1.49 -36.95
C ASP A 608 -4.88 -0.16 -36.79
N VAL A 609 -5.43 0.96 -37.28
CA VAL A 609 -4.91 2.32 -37.04
C VAL A 609 -4.86 2.66 -35.55
N LYS A 610 -5.91 2.33 -34.79
CA LYS A 610 -5.94 2.57 -33.34
C LYS A 610 -4.92 1.72 -32.59
N ASN A 611 -4.74 0.47 -33.01
CA ASN A 611 -3.75 -0.45 -32.45
C ASN A 611 -2.33 0.00 -32.79
N GLY A 612 -2.08 0.39 -34.05
CA GLY A 612 -0.81 0.93 -34.53
C GLY A 612 -0.39 2.17 -33.75
N LEU A 613 -1.28 3.15 -33.59
CA LEU A 613 -1.02 4.33 -32.74
C LEU A 613 -0.68 3.95 -31.29
N ALA A 614 -1.38 2.97 -30.71
CA ALA A 614 -1.07 2.49 -29.38
C ALA A 614 0.30 1.76 -29.32
N ASN A 615 0.71 1.09 -30.39
CA ASN A 615 2.02 0.45 -30.51
C ASN A 615 3.14 1.49 -30.66
N LEU A 616 2.94 2.53 -31.47
CA LEU A 616 3.87 3.65 -31.58
C LEU A 616 4.11 4.31 -30.22
N GLU A 617 3.04 4.53 -29.42
CA GLU A 617 3.16 5.05 -28.06
C GLU A 617 3.93 4.09 -27.13
N ARG A 618 3.65 2.78 -27.16
CA ARG A 618 4.34 1.76 -26.33
C ARG A 618 5.85 1.71 -26.60
N GLN A 619 6.22 1.89 -27.86
CA GLN A 619 7.61 1.86 -28.31
C GLN A 619 8.32 3.23 -28.19
N LEU A 620 7.61 4.27 -27.69
CA LEU A 620 8.11 5.65 -27.59
C LEU A 620 8.53 6.24 -28.95
N LEU A 621 7.89 5.80 -30.05
CA LEU A 621 8.06 6.37 -31.38
C LEU A 621 7.29 7.69 -31.53
N VAL A 622 6.24 7.83 -30.74
CA VAL A 622 5.45 9.05 -30.58
C VAL A 622 5.20 9.32 -29.09
N ALA A 623 5.16 10.59 -28.72
CA ALA A 623 4.75 11.08 -27.41
C ALA A 623 3.55 12.03 -27.55
N LYS A 624 2.87 12.33 -26.45
CA LYS A 624 1.71 13.22 -26.42
C LYS A 624 2.05 14.57 -25.85
N GLN A 625 1.43 15.60 -26.42
CA GLN A 625 1.34 16.94 -25.85
C GLN A 625 -0.13 17.33 -25.71
N PHE A 626 -0.41 18.28 -24.83
CA PHE A 626 -1.77 18.69 -24.52
C PHE A 626 -1.97 20.18 -24.75
N GLU A 627 -3.16 20.54 -25.23
CA GLU A 627 -3.62 21.92 -25.31
C GLU A 627 -5.03 22.04 -24.72
N GLU A 628 -5.30 23.18 -24.10
CA GLU A 628 -6.61 23.50 -23.58
C GLU A 628 -7.41 24.33 -24.59
N VAL A 629 -8.62 23.87 -24.91
CA VAL A 629 -9.52 24.59 -25.82
C VAL A 629 -10.74 25.09 -25.05
N PRO A 630 -11.05 26.40 -25.08
CA PRO A 630 -12.23 26.96 -24.43
C PRO A 630 -13.52 26.22 -24.84
N GLY A 631 -14.34 25.87 -23.86
CA GLY A 631 -15.63 25.19 -24.09
C GLY A 631 -15.56 23.67 -24.28
N ARG A 632 -14.36 23.06 -24.31
CA ARG A 632 -14.21 21.59 -24.27
C ARG A 632 -13.90 21.10 -22.86
N ARG A 633 -14.57 20.02 -22.44
CA ARG A 633 -14.35 19.39 -21.12
C ARG A 633 -13.04 18.57 -21.06
N ARG A 634 -12.54 18.09 -22.20
CA ARG A 634 -11.30 17.30 -22.28
C ARG A 634 -10.28 18.08 -23.10
N ARG A 635 -9.03 18.02 -22.65
CA ARG A 635 -7.87 18.59 -23.37
C ARG A 635 -7.69 17.90 -24.72
N LEU A 636 -7.20 18.65 -25.69
CA LEU A 636 -6.75 18.08 -26.95
C LEU A 636 -5.41 17.38 -26.74
N SER A 637 -5.23 16.25 -27.41
CA SER A 637 -3.98 15.49 -27.39
C SER A 637 -3.37 15.46 -28.78
N PHE A 638 -2.16 15.96 -28.89
CA PHE A 638 -1.36 15.99 -30.10
C PHE A 638 -0.26 14.92 -30.05
N TYR A 639 0.05 14.33 -31.20
CA TYR A 639 1.04 13.27 -31.32
C TYR A 639 2.37 13.85 -31.84
N HIS A 640 3.33 14.02 -30.93
CA HIS A 640 4.69 14.42 -31.23
C HIS A 640 5.52 13.22 -31.70
N ARG A 641 6.12 13.31 -32.88
CA ARG A 641 7.04 12.28 -33.39
C ARG A 641 8.38 12.35 -32.67
N VAL A 642 8.82 11.20 -32.16
CA VAL A 642 10.12 11.02 -31.50
C VAL A 642 11.10 10.27 -32.42
N HIS A 643 10.58 9.31 -33.18
CA HIS A 643 11.37 8.51 -34.12
C HIS A 643 11.99 9.39 -35.23
N GLU A 644 13.30 9.24 -35.44
CA GLU A 644 14.12 10.02 -36.40
C GLU A 644 14.18 11.54 -36.14
N VAL A 645 13.71 11.98 -34.97
CA VAL A 645 13.82 13.38 -34.50
C VAL A 645 14.88 13.51 -33.41
N TYR A 646 15.00 12.50 -32.54
CA TYR A 646 15.99 12.46 -31.46
C TYR A 646 16.89 11.24 -31.63
N ASP A 647 18.20 11.47 -31.57
CA ASP A 647 19.19 10.39 -31.56
C ASP A 647 19.30 9.81 -30.15
N GLY A 648 19.13 8.49 -30.03
CA GLY A 648 19.29 7.78 -28.77
C GLY A 648 20.75 7.76 -28.32
N LEU A 649 20.99 7.91 -27.02
CA LEU A 649 22.31 7.63 -26.44
C LEU A 649 22.66 6.15 -26.63
N SER A 650 23.96 5.83 -26.59
CA SER A 650 24.39 4.44 -26.49
C SER A 650 23.81 3.80 -25.23
N PHE A 651 23.59 2.48 -25.24
CA PHE A 651 23.02 1.79 -24.08
C PHE A 651 23.88 1.96 -22.82
N GLU A 652 25.22 1.93 -22.96
CA GLU A 652 26.14 2.15 -21.84
C GLU A 652 26.05 3.59 -21.30
N ASP A 653 25.97 4.60 -22.18
CA ASP A 653 25.86 6.00 -21.76
C ASP A 653 24.53 6.29 -21.07
N ALA A 654 23.43 5.80 -21.64
CA ALA A 654 22.11 5.94 -21.04
C ALA A 654 22.04 5.22 -19.68
N LEU A 655 22.62 4.02 -19.56
CA LEU A 655 22.68 3.27 -18.31
C LEU A 655 23.53 3.99 -17.25
N CYS A 656 24.66 4.58 -17.64
CA CYS A 656 25.52 5.37 -16.77
C CYS A 656 24.78 6.59 -16.20
N GLU A 657 24.09 7.34 -17.05
CA GLU A 657 23.23 8.48 -16.66
C GLU A 657 22.15 8.06 -15.65
N VAL A 658 21.46 6.95 -15.91
CA VAL A 658 20.47 6.41 -14.97
C VAL A 658 21.13 6.13 -13.62
N ILE A 659 22.21 5.34 -13.58
CA ILE A 659 22.88 4.96 -12.32
C ILE A 659 23.36 6.20 -11.54
N HIS A 660 23.87 7.23 -12.20
CA HIS A 660 24.29 8.46 -11.52
C HIS A 660 23.11 9.22 -10.91
N ARG A 661 21.96 9.29 -11.61
CA ARG A 661 20.74 9.96 -11.13
C ARG A 661 20.04 9.18 -10.02
N ILE A 662 19.90 7.86 -10.16
CA ILE A 662 19.03 7.05 -9.29
C ILE A 662 19.77 6.13 -8.33
N GLY A 663 21.05 5.84 -8.59
CA GLY A 663 21.85 4.89 -7.80
C GLY A 663 22.10 5.39 -6.37
N PRO A 664 22.42 4.49 -5.43
CA PRO A 664 22.81 3.11 -5.63
C PRO A 664 21.63 2.21 -5.99
N ILE A 665 21.85 1.28 -6.90
CA ILE A 665 20.78 0.41 -7.39
C ILE A 665 21.30 -0.98 -7.74
N LYS A 666 20.50 -2.01 -7.43
CA LYS A 666 20.77 -3.41 -7.77
C LYS A 666 20.57 -3.66 -9.26
N ALA A 667 21.31 -4.60 -9.84
CA ALA A 667 21.11 -5.04 -11.23
C ALA A 667 19.67 -5.52 -11.50
N ASN A 668 19.06 -6.26 -10.56
CA ASN A 668 17.68 -6.71 -10.69
C ASN A 668 16.68 -5.55 -10.63
N THR A 669 16.93 -4.52 -9.81
CA THR A 669 16.06 -3.34 -9.74
C THR A 669 16.21 -2.45 -10.98
N LEU A 670 17.42 -2.38 -11.56
CA LEU A 670 17.66 -1.71 -12.85
C LEU A 670 16.82 -2.28 -13.99
N ARG A 671 16.42 -3.57 -13.90
CA ARG A 671 15.45 -4.13 -14.84
C ARG A 671 14.22 -3.27 -14.91
N PHE A 672 13.74 -2.62 -13.83
CA PHE A 672 12.55 -1.76 -13.85
C PHE A 672 12.72 -0.43 -14.63
N TYR A 673 13.94 -0.11 -15.04
CA TYR A 673 14.28 1.11 -15.78
C TYR A 673 14.85 0.80 -17.17
N VAL A 674 15.10 -0.47 -17.51
CA VAL A 674 15.72 -0.92 -18.76
C VAL A 674 14.77 -1.90 -19.45
N SER A 675 14.48 -1.68 -20.75
CA SER A 675 13.58 -2.55 -21.53
C SER A 675 14.34 -3.56 -22.41
N ARG A 676 15.65 -3.74 -22.20
CA ARG A 676 16.52 -4.69 -22.90
C ARG A 676 16.66 -6.02 -22.13
N ALA A 677 17.26 -7.01 -22.78
CA ALA A 677 17.56 -8.30 -22.17
C ALA A 677 18.48 -8.15 -20.95
N TYR A 678 18.34 -9.05 -19.97
CA TYR A 678 19.12 -8.97 -18.73
C TYR A 678 20.60 -9.24 -18.97
N GLU A 679 20.92 -10.11 -19.92
CA GLU A 679 22.28 -10.46 -20.32
C GLU A 679 23.03 -9.22 -20.84
N GLU A 680 22.38 -8.41 -21.67
CA GLU A 680 22.93 -7.14 -22.16
C GLU A 680 23.21 -6.16 -21.01
N LEU A 681 22.29 -6.07 -20.05
CA LEU A 681 22.45 -5.21 -18.86
C LEU A 681 23.68 -5.62 -18.03
N VAL A 682 23.86 -6.91 -17.77
CA VAL A 682 25.01 -7.42 -16.99
C VAL A 682 26.33 -7.15 -17.70
N ILE A 683 26.38 -7.34 -19.02
CA ILE A 683 27.57 -7.05 -19.83
C ILE A 683 27.91 -5.56 -19.78
N ALA A 684 26.90 -4.69 -19.96
CA ALA A 684 27.07 -3.24 -19.91
C ALA A 684 27.53 -2.76 -18.52
N LEU A 685 26.97 -3.30 -17.44
CA LEU A 685 27.41 -2.99 -16.07
C LEU A 685 28.89 -3.35 -15.86
N LYS A 686 29.30 -4.54 -16.29
CA LYS A 686 30.70 -4.98 -16.18
C LYS A 686 31.66 -4.12 -17.00
N SER A 687 31.25 -3.73 -18.21
CA SER A 687 31.99 -2.81 -19.08
C SER A 687 32.18 -1.45 -18.42
N LEU A 688 31.10 -0.84 -17.92
CA LEU A 688 31.11 0.46 -17.25
C LEU A 688 31.95 0.45 -15.95
N GLU A 689 31.90 -0.65 -15.19
CA GLU A 689 32.73 -0.84 -13.99
C GLU A 689 34.22 -0.92 -14.36
N THR A 690 34.57 -1.70 -15.38
CA THR A 690 35.95 -1.83 -15.87
C THR A 690 36.51 -0.50 -16.38
N GLN A 691 35.66 0.33 -16.99
CA GLN A 691 36.00 1.69 -17.44
C GLN A 691 36.07 2.71 -16.30
N GLY A 692 35.67 2.36 -15.07
CA GLY A 692 35.63 3.27 -13.92
C GLY A 692 34.54 4.34 -13.98
N ARG A 693 33.52 4.16 -14.82
CA ARG A 693 32.38 5.10 -14.97
C ARG A 693 31.31 4.91 -13.89
N ILE A 694 31.23 3.71 -13.34
CA ILE A 694 30.39 3.34 -12.19
C ILE A 694 31.24 2.59 -11.16
N SER A 695 30.74 2.48 -9.93
CA SER A 695 31.38 1.69 -8.88
C SER A 695 30.41 0.74 -8.22
N ARG A 696 30.91 -0.45 -7.88
CA ARG A 696 30.20 -1.51 -7.18
C ARG A 696 30.41 -1.37 -5.67
N VAL A 697 29.33 -1.44 -4.91
CA VAL A 697 29.31 -1.43 -3.45
C VAL A 697 28.49 -2.63 -3.00
N THR A 698 29.07 -3.47 -2.15
CA THR A 698 28.42 -4.68 -1.68
C THR A 698 27.82 -4.46 -0.30
N THR A 699 26.59 -4.95 -0.09
CA THR A 699 25.90 -4.88 1.21
C THR A 699 25.31 -6.22 1.57
N LEU A 700 25.12 -6.46 2.87
CA LEU A 700 24.53 -7.71 3.36
C LEU A 700 23.01 -7.55 3.42
N VAL A 701 22.29 -8.18 2.48
CA VAL A 701 20.83 -8.24 2.45
C VAL A 701 20.40 -9.67 2.18
N PRO A 702 19.92 -10.40 3.21
CA PRO A 702 20.54 -11.60 3.82
C PRO A 702 21.79 -12.23 3.16
N GLU A 703 21.96 -12.13 1.84
CA GLU A 703 23.14 -12.49 1.07
C GLU A 703 23.97 -11.22 0.74
N PRO A 704 25.28 -11.35 0.43
CA PRO A 704 26.02 -10.25 -0.19
C PRO A 704 25.37 -9.90 -1.54
N GLU A 705 24.90 -8.66 -1.66
CA GLU A 705 24.31 -8.13 -2.88
C GLU A 705 25.03 -6.87 -3.35
N ASP A 706 25.23 -6.79 -4.66
CA ASP A 706 25.93 -5.68 -5.32
C ASP A 706 24.98 -4.55 -5.70
N PHE A 707 25.38 -3.33 -5.34
CA PHE A 707 24.77 -2.08 -5.74
C PHE A 707 25.71 -1.27 -6.62
N PHE A 708 25.18 -0.67 -7.68
CA PHE A 708 25.94 0.17 -8.58
C PHE A 708 25.62 1.64 -8.33
N CYS A 709 26.64 2.47 -8.17
CA CYS A 709 26.54 3.91 -7.89
C CYS A 709 27.60 4.72 -8.67
N ALA A 710 27.58 6.05 -8.55
CA ALA A 710 28.60 6.88 -9.17
C ALA A 710 29.94 6.77 -8.40
N PRO A 711 31.11 6.81 -9.06
CA PRO A 711 32.40 6.62 -8.37
C PRO A 711 32.68 7.63 -7.26
N LYS A 712 32.24 8.88 -7.45
CA LYS A 712 32.34 9.95 -6.46
C LYS A 712 31.56 9.68 -5.16
N GLU A 713 30.61 8.75 -5.18
CA GLU A 713 29.72 8.44 -4.07
C GLU A 713 30.29 7.35 -3.16
N VAL A 714 31.27 6.56 -3.59
CA VAL A 714 31.81 5.46 -2.75
C VAL A 714 32.36 5.99 -1.43
N GLY A 715 33.01 7.16 -1.44
CA GLY A 715 33.53 7.80 -0.24
C GLY A 715 32.46 8.22 0.78
N THR A 716 31.19 8.35 0.38
CA THR A 716 30.12 8.79 1.26
C THR A 716 29.67 7.72 2.24
N PHE A 717 29.84 6.43 1.91
CA PHE A 717 29.43 5.31 2.74
C PHE A 717 30.35 5.02 3.93
N ARG A 718 31.56 5.62 3.96
CA ARG A 718 32.55 5.38 5.02
C ARG A 718 32.32 6.21 6.28
N ARG A 719 31.40 7.18 6.24
CA ARG A 719 31.09 8.06 7.39
C ARG A 719 29.64 7.84 7.79
N ALA A 720 29.41 7.64 9.10
CA ALA A 720 28.06 7.70 9.64
C ALA A 720 27.46 9.09 9.37
N ARG A 721 26.22 9.11 8.87
CA ARG A 721 25.49 10.35 8.58
C ARG A 721 24.19 10.36 9.34
N ARG A 722 23.76 11.56 9.71
CA ARG A 722 22.41 11.81 10.20
C ARG A 722 21.42 11.53 9.07
N GLU A 723 20.47 10.64 9.33
CA GLU A 723 19.34 10.38 8.44
C GLU A 723 18.40 11.59 8.42
N ASP A 724 17.93 11.96 7.22
CA ASP A 724 16.79 12.87 7.08
C ASP A 724 15.52 12.16 7.59
N ARG A 725 14.96 12.67 8.69
CA ARG A 725 13.77 12.12 9.35
C ARG A 725 12.48 12.88 9.01
N LEU A 726 12.47 13.75 7.99
CA LEU A 726 11.27 14.50 7.61
C LEU A 726 10.11 13.56 7.23
N MET A 727 8.91 13.91 7.69
CA MET A 727 7.69 13.17 7.38
C MET A 727 7.16 13.52 5.98
N ARG A 728 6.86 12.48 5.19
CA ARG A 728 6.39 12.61 3.81
C ARG A 728 5.22 11.69 3.52
N ILE A 729 4.14 12.25 2.99
CA ILE A 729 2.98 11.51 2.50
C ILE A 729 3.15 11.28 1.00
N LEU A 730 3.50 10.07 0.60
CA LEU A 730 3.88 9.73 -0.77
C LEU A 730 2.78 8.94 -1.49
N THR A 731 2.90 8.86 -2.81
CA THR A 731 2.05 7.98 -3.60
C THR A 731 2.73 6.63 -3.84
N GLN A 732 1.96 5.56 -3.99
CA GLN A 732 2.52 4.23 -4.34
C GLN A 732 3.22 4.20 -5.71
N SER A 733 2.93 5.18 -6.58
CA SER A 733 3.60 5.33 -7.88
C SER A 733 4.93 6.06 -7.81
N ASP A 734 5.23 6.72 -6.67
CA ASP A 734 6.45 7.49 -6.50
C ASP A 734 7.68 6.59 -6.74
N PRO A 735 8.69 7.06 -7.51
CA PRO A 735 9.89 6.29 -7.79
C PRO A 735 10.58 5.76 -6.53
N TYR A 736 10.59 6.51 -5.43
CA TYR A 736 11.17 6.09 -4.15
C TYR A 736 10.38 4.92 -3.54
N VAL A 737 9.07 5.09 -3.39
CA VAL A 737 8.17 4.06 -2.82
C VAL A 737 8.18 2.78 -3.65
N SER A 738 8.25 2.91 -4.97
CA SER A 738 8.24 1.75 -5.87
C SER A 738 9.44 0.81 -5.68
N ARG A 739 10.59 1.33 -5.18
CA ARG A 739 11.79 0.53 -4.87
C ARG A 739 11.61 -0.30 -3.62
N PHE A 740 10.96 0.29 -2.61
CA PHE A 740 10.76 -0.32 -1.29
C PHE A 740 9.34 -0.88 -1.13
N ILE A 741 8.64 -1.14 -2.24
CA ILE A 741 7.22 -1.53 -2.21
C ILE A 741 6.96 -2.81 -1.42
N TRP A 742 7.93 -3.72 -1.37
CA TRP A 742 7.84 -4.94 -0.56
C TRP A 742 7.93 -4.65 0.94
N GLU A 743 8.86 -3.78 1.35
CA GLU A 743 9.00 -3.32 2.75
C GLU A 743 7.73 -2.59 3.19
N VAL A 744 7.22 -1.68 2.35
CA VAL A 744 5.95 -0.96 2.57
C VAL A 744 4.78 -1.93 2.73
N ARG A 745 4.65 -2.91 1.84
CA ARG A 745 3.56 -3.90 1.89
C ARG A 745 3.66 -4.86 3.07
N SER A 746 4.88 -5.12 3.55
CA SER A 746 5.11 -5.95 4.73
C SER A 746 4.71 -5.24 6.02
N MET A 747 4.87 -3.91 6.09
CA MET A 747 4.55 -3.12 7.28
C MET A 747 3.12 -2.57 7.29
N LEU A 748 2.60 -2.12 6.14
CA LEU A 748 1.35 -1.35 6.05
C LEU A 748 0.18 -2.13 5.42
N ASP A 749 0.32 -3.45 5.24
CA ASP A 749 -0.61 -4.32 4.51
C ASP A 749 -0.88 -3.91 3.05
N ARG A 750 -1.50 -4.79 2.27
CA ARG A 750 -1.90 -4.48 0.88
C ARG A 750 -3.16 -3.61 0.85
N GLY A 751 -3.15 -2.56 0.05
CA GLY A 751 -4.33 -1.71 -0.15
C GLY A 751 -4.05 -0.49 -1.04
N TRP A 752 -5.10 0.28 -1.34
CA TRP A 752 -5.00 1.55 -2.05
C TRP A 752 -4.92 2.69 -1.04
N TYR A 753 -3.72 3.14 -0.69
CA TYR A 753 -3.49 4.21 0.28
C TYR A 753 -2.25 5.03 -0.11
N LEU A 754 -2.11 6.21 0.50
CA LEU A 754 -0.87 6.98 0.47
C LEU A 754 0.01 6.53 1.65
N PRO A 755 1.15 5.87 1.41
CA PRO A 755 2.07 5.55 2.49
C PRO A 755 2.68 6.83 3.07
N VAL A 756 2.79 6.86 4.39
CA VAL A 756 3.47 7.90 5.15
C VAL A 756 4.82 7.38 5.59
N PHE A 757 5.87 8.09 5.19
CA PHE A 757 7.24 7.81 5.53
C PHE A 757 7.74 8.82 6.54
N LYS A 758 8.55 8.37 7.48
CA LYS A 758 9.41 9.23 8.29
C LYS A 758 10.85 8.82 7.98
N GLY A 759 11.55 9.66 7.23
CA GLY A 759 12.81 9.28 6.59
C GLY A 759 12.68 8.03 5.72
N ILE A 760 13.46 6.99 6.01
CA ILE A 760 13.41 5.71 5.28
C ILE A 760 12.20 4.85 5.69
N ASP A 761 11.71 5.02 6.92
CA ASP A 761 10.77 4.07 7.51
C ASP A 761 9.31 4.37 7.11
N PRO A 762 8.55 3.37 6.60
CA PRO A 762 7.12 3.53 6.42
C PRO A 762 6.43 3.43 7.79
N VAL A 763 5.90 4.55 8.29
CA VAL A 763 5.33 4.67 9.64
C VAL A 763 3.81 4.63 9.67
N GLY A 764 3.15 4.82 8.54
CA GLY A 764 1.69 4.81 8.49
C GLY A 764 1.09 4.94 7.11
N LYS A 765 -0.23 5.10 7.02
CA LYS A 765 -0.96 5.22 5.76
C LYS A 765 -2.18 6.12 5.86
N VAL A 766 -2.46 6.82 4.77
CA VAL A 766 -3.67 7.65 4.61
C VAL A 766 -4.53 7.06 3.50
N LEU A 767 -5.73 6.62 3.85
CA LEU A 767 -6.73 6.15 2.89
C LEU A 767 -7.58 7.34 2.43
N MET A 768 -7.13 8.01 1.37
CA MET A 768 -7.85 9.15 0.80
C MET A 768 -7.99 9.07 -0.71
N PHE A 769 -9.10 9.62 -1.23
CA PHE A 769 -9.32 9.77 -2.67
C PHE A 769 -10.24 10.96 -2.98
N LYS A 770 -10.05 11.53 -4.16
CA LYS A 770 -10.89 12.63 -4.66
C LYS A 770 -12.24 12.09 -5.14
N VAL A 771 -13.33 12.57 -4.57
CA VAL A 771 -14.70 12.26 -4.98
C VAL A 771 -15.34 13.52 -5.54
N ASN A 772 -15.40 13.62 -6.87
CA ASN A 772 -15.85 14.83 -7.57
C ASN A 772 -15.05 16.07 -7.12
N ASP A 773 -15.63 16.90 -6.26
CA ASP A 773 -15.12 18.22 -5.85
C ASP A 773 -14.71 18.27 -4.37
N TYR A 774 -14.59 17.11 -3.69
CA TYR A 774 -14.09 17.04 -2.32
C TYR A 774 -13.15 15.82 -2.12
N LEU A 775 -12.37 15.84 -1.03
CA LEU A 775 -11.52 14.73 -0.61
C LEU A 775 -12.25 13.87 0.42
N GLU A 776 -12.42 12.58 0.14
CA GLU A 776 -12.87 11.60 1.12
C GLU A 776 -11.64 10.97 1.76
N VAL A 777 -11.45 11.20 3.06
CA VAL A 777 -10.43 10.59 3.90
C VAL A 777 -11.12 9.55 4.77
N LYS A 778 -11.02 8.28 4.38
CA LYS A 778 -11.72 7.21 5.08
C LYS A 778 -11.09 6.86 6.40
N ASP A 779 -9.76 6.77 6.41
CA ASP A 779 -8.99 6.35 7.58
C ASP A 779 -7.57 6.93 7.51
N ILE A 780 -7.05 7.32 8.66
CA ILE A 780 -5.65 7.74 8.86
C ILE A 780 -5.03 6.78 9.86
N GLN A 781 -3.95 6.11 9.48
CA GLN A 781 -3.25 5.19 10.38
C GLN A 781 -1.85 5.71 10.65
N ILE A 782 -1.66 6.34 11.81
CA ILE A 782 -0.40 6.97 12.23
C ILE A 782 -0.24 6.79 13.75
N PRO A 783 0.96 6.41 14.22
CA PRO A 783 1.25 6.35 15.66
C PRO A 783 1.13 7.71 16.35
N ALA A 784 0.68 7.73 17.61
CA ALA A 784 0.45 8.97 18.36
C ALA A 784 1.71 9.82 18.53
N ALA A 785 2.89 9.20 18.67
CA ALA A 785 4.17 9.90 18.76
C ALA A 785 4.52 10.76 17.52
N TYR A 786 3.86 10.56 16.38
CA TYR A 786 4.12 11.31 15.14
C TYR A 786 2.97 12.22 14.72
N LEU A 787 2.01 12.47 15.62
CA LEU A 787 0.78 13.21 15.32
C LEU A 787 1.05 14.62 14.77
N GLU A 788 1.95 15.38 15.40
CA GLU A 788 2.21 16.78 15.04
C GLU A 788 2.89 16.89 13.68
N GLU A 789 4.01 16.18 13.48
CA GLU A 789 4.71 16.09 12.19
C GLU A 789 3.78 15.61 11.06
N PHE A 790 2.89 14.67 11.37
CA PHE A 790 1.89 14.20 10.41
C PHE A 790 0.90 15.31 10.05
N CYS A 791 0.39 16.06 11.04
CA CYS A 791 -0.57 17.14 10.79
C CYS A 791 0.05 18.24 9.93
N GLU A 792 1.34 18.58 10.12
CA GLU A 792 2.06 19.53 9.27
C GLU A 792 2.14 19.04 7.81
N ALA A 793 2.63 17.82 7.59
CA ALA A 793 2.74 17.24 6.25
C ALA A 793 1.35 17.09 5.58
N PHE A 794 0.34 16.74 6.38
CA PHE A 794 -1.03 16.59 5.90
C PHE A 794 -1.68 17.93 5.57
N ASP A 795 -1.39 18.98 6.33
CA ASP A 795 -1.87 20.34 6.04
C ASP A 795 -1.36 20.85 4.70
N VAL A 796 -0.06 20.67 4.43
CA VAL A 796 0.56 21.03 3.14
C VAL A 796 -0.13 20.30 1.97
N LEU A 797 -0.42 19.01 2.14
CA LEU A 797 -1.12 18.21 1.13
C LEU A 797 -2.57 18.71 0.90
N LEU A 798 -3.29 19.04 1.96
CA LEU A 798 -4.68 19.52 1.90
C LEU A 798 -4.76 20.93 1.29
N ASN A 799 -3.86 21.84 1.66
CA ASN A 799 -3.78 23.18 1.08
C ASN A 799 -3.51 23.13 -0.43
N ASN A 800 -2.63 22.24 -0.87
CA ASN A 800 -2.38 22.01 -2.28
C ASN A 800 -3.61 21.51 -3.05
N HIS A 801 -4.42 20.66 -2.42
CA HIS A 801 -5.67 20.21 -3.04
C HIS A 801 -6.74 21.32 -3.12
N ALA A 802 -6.79 22.23 -2.15
CA ALA A 802 -7.69 23.38 -2.16
C ALA A 802 -7.47 24.27 -3.39
N GLU A 803 -6.21 24.48 -3.80
CA GLU A 803 -5.91 25.26 -5.01
C GLU A 803 -6.49 24.68 -6.31
N GLN A 804 -6.78 23.38 -6.35
CA GLN A 804 -7.49 22.74 -7.46
C GLN A 804 -9.01 22.79 -7.33
N LEU A 805 -9.54 23.74 -6.54
CA LEU A 805 -10.95 23.90 -6.20
C LEU A 805 -11.53 22.66 -5.48
N VAL A 806 -10.70 21.98 -4.68
CA VAL A 806 -11.10 20.86 -3.82
C VAL A 806 -10.96 21.30 -2.36
N ASP A 807 -11.78 22.26 -1.97
CA ASP A 807 -11.65 22.96 -0.68
C ASP A 807 -12.17 22.15 0.53
N VAL A 808 -12.90 21.07 0.27
CA VAL A 808 -13.56 20.27 1.31
C VAL A 808 -12.85 18.94 1.47
N ALA A 809 -12.49 18.60 2.71
CA ALA A 809 -11.98 17.28 3.07
C ALA A 809 -12.83 16.69 4.20
N VAL A 810 -13.31 15.46 4.01
CA VAL A 810 -14.18 14.74 4.95
C VAL A 810 -13.44 13.54 5.51
N LEU A 811 -13.21 13.56 6.81
CA LEU A 811 -12.54 12.51 7.58
C LEU A 811 -13.56 11.64 8.33
N SER A 812 -13.48 10.31 8.13
CA SER A 812 -14.43 9.35 8.71
C SER A 812 -13.86 8.45 9.81
N GLY A 813 -12.53 8.27 9.88
CA GLY A 813 -11.91 7.38 10.86
C GLY A 813 -10.42 7.66 11.05
N ILE A 814 -9.91 7.25 12.20
CA ILE A 814 -8.49 7.32 12.59
C ILE A 814 -8.13 6.01 13.29
N ASN A 815 -7.03 5.39 12.89
CA ASN A 815 -6.53 4.12 13.42
C ASN A 815 -7.61 3.02 13.48
N GLY A 816 -8.51 3.01 12.48
CA GLY A 816 -9.63 2.05 12.40
C GLY A 816 -10.81 2.34 13.33
N GLN A 817 -10.75 3.41 14.12
CA GLN A 817 -11.83 3.86 15.00
C GLN A 817 -12.65 4.98 14.36
N PRO A 818 -13.97 5.04 14.61
CA PRO A 818 -14.80 6.15 14.18
C PRO A 818 -14.43 7.43 14.94
N ILE A 819 -14.55 8.59 14.29
CA ILE A 819 -14.16 9.90 14.84
C ILE A 819 -14.82 10.22 16.21
N SER A 820 -16.02 9.67 16.47
CA SER A 820 -16.73 9.81 17.75
C SER A 820 -16.01 9.18 18.94
N GLU A 821 -15.18 8.16 18.71
CA GLU A 821 -14.47 7.38 19.73
C GLU A 821 -13.00 7.81 19.87
N VAL A 822 -12.49 8.63 18.94
CA VAL A 822 -11.11 9.09 18.94
C VAL A 822 -10.83 10.06 20.09
N ASP A 823 -9.65 9.93 20.70
CA ASP A 823 -9.15 10.76 21.79
C ASP A 823 -9.16 12.27 21.49
N GLN A 824 -9.30 13.08 22.53
CA GLN A 824 -9.37 14.55 22.41
C GLN A 824 -8.09 15.14 21.79
N VAL A 825 -6.91 14.55 22.07
CA VAL A 825 -5.61 15.00 21.53
C VAL A 825 -5.61 15.01 20.00
N TRP A 826 -6.10 13.93 19.39
CA TRP A 826 -6.23 13.84 17.92
C TRP A 826 -7.21 14.86 17.36
N ARG A 827 -8.32 15.12 18.08
CA ARG A 827 -9.32 16.11 17.65
C ARG A 827 -8.76 17.52 17.70
N ASP A 828 -7.96 17.84 18.72
CA ASP A 828 -7.34 19.15 18.88
C ASP A 828 -6.25 19.38 17.81
N ALA A 829 -5.40 18.38 17.55
CA ALA A 829 -4.37 18.44 16.50
C ALA A 829 -4.99 18.59 15.09
N LEU A 830 -6.01 17.79 14.76
CA LEU A 830 -6.73 17.93 13.49
C LEU A 830 -7.55 19.22 13.42
N GLY A 831 -8.03 19.70 14.56
CA GLY A 831 -8.68 21.00 14.72
C GLY A 831 -7.76 22.16 14.37
N ALA A 832 -6.47 22.07 14.76
CA ALA A 832 -5.46 23.08 14.44
C ALA A 832 -5.25 23.24 12.92
N ILE A 833 -5.34 22.15 12.15
CA ILE A 833 -5.27 22.18 10.67
C ILE A 833 -6.64 22.38 10.01
N GLY A 834 -7.65 22.86 10.76
CA GLY A 834 -8.92 23.35 10.24
C GLY A 834 -10.06 22.34 10.12
N PHE A 835 -9.93 21.11 10.65
CA PHE A 835 -11.06 20.18 10.71
C PHE A 835 -12.04 20.56 11.85
N LYS A 836 -13.34 20.44 11.57
CA LYS A 836 -14.41 20.66 12.56
C LYS A 836 -15.28 19.42 12.66
N LEU A 837 -15.70 19.08 13.88
CA LEU A 837 -16.60 17.96 14.11
C LEU A 837 -18.00 18.25 13.54
N ALA A 838 -18.52 17.33 12.73
CA ALA A 838 -19.84 17.39 12.10
C ALA A 838 -20.50 16.01 12.13
N GLY A 839 -21.21 15.70 13.23
CA GLY A 839 -21.79 14.37 13.47
C GLY A 839 -20.71 13.33 13.77
N GLU A 840 -20.72 12.21 13.05
CA GLU A 840 -19.72 11.12 13.17
C GLU A 840 -18.44 11.36 12.33
N ARG A 841 -18.28 12.55 11.76
CA ARG A 841 -17.17 12.87 10.84
C ARG A 841 -16.53 14.19 11.22
N MET A 842 -15.29 14.38 10.78
CA MET A 842 -14.61 15.68 10.82
C MET A 842 -14.52 16.25 9.42
N ILE A 843 -14.81 17.54 9.26
CA ILE A 843 -14.81 18.20 7.95
C ILE A 843 -13.96 19.46 8.01
N ARG A 844 -13.07 19.61 7.04
CA ARG A 844 -12.30 20.83 6.75
C ARG A 844 -12.88 21.49 5.51
N GLY A 845 -12.91 22.83 5.50
CA GLY A 845 -13.38 23.64 4.36
C GLY A 845 -14.69 24.39 4.62
N GLY A 846 -15.25 25.00 3.56
CA GLY A 846 -16.36 25.97 3.60
C GLY A 846 -17.75 25.42 3.95
N ILE A 847 -17.87 24.40 4.80
CA ILE A 847 -19.16 23.99 5.35
C ILE A 847 -19.48 24.89 6.55
N VAL A 848 -20.47 25.77 6.36
CA VAL A 848 -20.90 26.76 7.36
C VAL A 848 -21.65 26.08 8.52
N GLU A 849 -22.47 25.06 8.22
CA GLU A 849 -23.22 24.29 9.22
C GLU A 849 -23.95 23.10 8.57
N THR A 850 -23.92 21.91 9.18
CA THR A 850 -24.74 20.78 8.72
C THR A 850 -26.17 20.92 9.24
N GLN A 851 -27.15 21.02 8.35
CA GLN A 851 -28.57 21.10 8.71
C GLN A 851 -29.29 19.78 8.40
N PRO A 852 -30.24 19.33 9.25
CA PRO A 852 -30.98 18.10 9.01
C PRO A 852 -31.89 18.22 7.78
N ARG A 853 -32.03 17.11 7.05
CA ARG A 853 -32.78 17.04 5.77
C ARG A 853 -34.23 17.51 5.88
N ASN A 854 -34.87 17.31 7.02
CA ASN A 854 -36.23 17.76 7.26
C ASN A 854 -36.40 19.29 7.18
N LEU A 855 -35.39 20.07 7.60
CA LEU A 855 -35.41 21.53 7.48
C LEU A 855 -35.27 21.96 6.02
N ALA A 856 -34.39 21.31 5.27
CA ALA A 856 -34.25 21.50 3.83
C ALA A 856 -35.57 21.22 3.09
N ASP A 857 -36.20 20.08 3.35
CA ASP A 857 -37.47 19.69 2.71
C ASP A 857 -38.61 20.66 3.09
N ARG A 858 -38.67 21.10 4.36
CA ARG A 858 -39.65 22.11 4.81
C ARG A 858 -39.44 23.46 4.12
N ALA A 859 -38.21 23.92 4.01
CA ALA A 859 -37.89 25.18 3.33
C ALA A 859 -38.27 25.11 1.84
N LEU A 860 -37.98 23.98 1.19
CA LEU A 860 -38.37 23.70 -0.19
C LEU A 860 -39.89 23.74 -0.38
N PHE A 861 -40.64 23.02 0.46
CA PHE A 861 -42.11 23.00 0.37
C PHE A 861 -42.74 24.36 0.65
N HIS A 862 -42.16 25.14 1.56
CA HIS A 862 -42.62 26.50 1.84
C HIS A 862 -42.36 27.44 0.66
N LYS A 863 -41.16 27.38 0.06
CA LYS A 863 -40.77 28.26 -1.05
C LYS A 863 -41.53 27.97 -2.35
N HIS A 864 -41.84 26.70 -2.61
CA HIS A 864 -42.63 26.29 -3.77
C HIS A 864 -44.14 26.22 -3.53
N HIS A 865 -44.62 26.82 -2.43
CA HIS A 865 -46.05 26.94 -2.10
C HIS A 865 -46.80 25.61 -1.92
N ILE A 866 -46.11 24.52 -1.57
CA ILE A 866 -46.72 23.20 -1.36
C ILE A 866 -47.13 23.01 0.11
N HIS A 867 -46.37 23.63 1.03
CA HIS A 867 -46.64 23.59 2.46
C HIS A 867 -47.98 24.25 2.78
N GLN A 868 -48.74 23.69 3.73
CA GLN A 868 -50.11 24.12 4.05
C GLN A 868 -50.22 25.63 4.33
N SER A 869 -49.24 26.21 5.03
CA SER A 869 -49.19 27.65 5.36
C SER A 869 -48.74 28.57 4.23
N SER A 870 -48.27 28.02 3.11
CA SER A 870 -47.65 28.76 2.01
C SER A 870 -48.44 28.67 0.70
N ARG A 871 -49.52 27.89 0.68
CA ARG A 871 -50.39 27.75 -0.49
C ARG A 871 -50.99 29.09 -0.86
N LEU A 872 -51.23 29.27 -2.14
CA LEU A 872 -51.79 30.49 -2.70
C LEU A 872 -53.31 30.39 -2.73
N GLU A 873 -54.01 31.52 -2.66
CA GLU A 873 -55.48 31.55 -2.50
C GLU A 873 -56.21 30.82 -3.63
N ASN A 874 -55.69 30.87 -4.86
CA ASN A 874 -56.30 30.27 -6.05
C ASN A 874 -55.28 29.80 -7.09
N GLU A 875 -55.75 28.99 -8.04
CA GLU A 875 -54.97 28.41 -9.13
C GLU A 875 -54.32 29.45 -10.06
N PHE A 876 -54.92 30.64 -10.20
CA PHE A 876 -54.41 31.72 -11.05
C PHE A 876 -53.15 32.37 -10.47
N LEU A 877 -53.14 32.61 -9.15
CA LEU A 877 -51.96 33.11 -8.44
C LEU A 877 -50.85 32.07 -8.43
N ALA A 878 -51.19 30.79 -8.28
CA ALA A 878 -50.23 29.69 -8.39
C ALA A 878 -49.57 29.63 -9.76
N LEU A 879 -50.35 29.76 -10.83
CA LEU A 879 -49.84 29.76 -12.20
C LEU A 879 -48.91 30.95 -12.50
N LYS A 880 -49.16 32.13 -11.90
CA LYS A 880 -48.27 33.30 -12.06
C LYS A 880 -46.93 33.18 -11.35
N ARG A 881 -46.85 32.38 -10.28
CA ARG A 881 -45.63 32.23 -9.46
C ARG A 881 -44.70 31.13 -9.97
N ILE A 882 -45.22 30.20 -10.76
CA ILE A 882 -44.47 29.06 -11.29
C ILE A 882 -44.09 29.33 -12.76
N ARG A 883 -42.84 29.03 -13.13
CA ARG A 883 -42.36 29.24 -14.51
C ARG A 883 -42.89 28.21 -15.50
N GLU A 884 -42.97 26.95 -15.09
CA GLU A 884 -43.44 25.83 -15.91
C GLU A 884 -44.36 24.89 -15.12
N VAL A 885 -45.45 24.44 -15.73
CA VAL A 885 -46.44 23.56 -15.10
C VAL A 885 -46.67 22.33 -15.97
N ARG A 886 -46.57 21.13 -15.39
CA ARG A 886 -46.74 19.87 -16.13
C ARG A 886 -48.20 19.46 -16.30
N ASP A 887 -48.97 19.55 -15.22
CA ASP A 887 -50.33 19.04 -15.12
C ASP A 887 -51.16 19.80 -14.06
N ASP A 888 -52.46 19.50 -14.01
CA ASP A 888 -53.39 20.03 -13.01
C ASP A 888 -52.98 19.69 -11.56
N PHE A 889 -52.36 18.52 -11.35
CA PHE A 889 -51.92 18.08 -10.02
C PHE A 889 -50.84 19.00 -9.45
N ALA A 890 -49.90 19.45 -10.29
CA ALA A 890 -48.86 20.39 -9.89
C ALA A 890 -49.47 21.72 -9.39
N LEU A 891 -50.55 22.20 -10.00
CA LEU A 891 -51.21 23.44 -9.55
C LEU A 891 -52.08 23.22 -8.31
N ARG A 892 -52.84 22.13 -8.27
CA ARG A 892 -53.72 21.81 -7.13
C ARG A 892 -52.96 21.72 -5.82
N GLY A 893 -51.74 21.18 -5.81
CA GLY A 893 -50.91 21.10 -4.60
C GLY A 893 -50.46 22.46 -4.05
N ARG A 894 -50.59 23.53 -4.84
CA ARG A 894 -50.09 24.88 -4.55
C ARG A 894 -51.17 25.93 -4.33
N ALA A 895 -52.43 25.57 -4.53
CA ALA A 895 -53.58 26.43 -4.31
C ALA A 895 -54.47 25.89 -3.18
N GLU A 896 -55.09 26.79 -2.41
CA GLU A 896 -56.09 26.42 -1.40
C GLU A 896 -57.43 26.06 -2.06
N LEU A 897 -57.86 26.86 -3.02
CA LEU A 897 -59.01 26.63 -3.87
C LEU A 897 -58.55 26.29 -5.29
N TYR A 898 -59.16 25.25 -5.88
CA TYR A 898 -58.91 24.84 -7.27
C TYR A 898 -60.25 24.64 -7.98
N ARG A 899 -60.58 25.53 -8.93
CA ARG A 899 -61.90 25.53 -9.59
C ARG A 899 -61.80 25.33 -11.11
N VAL A 900 -60.70 25.76 -11.72
CA VAL A 900 -60.49 25.74 -13.17
C VAL A 900 -59.31 24.85 -13.52
N ASP A 901 -59.43 24.08 -14.59
CA ASP A 901 -58.37 23.20 -15.10
C ASP A 901 -57.30 23.98 -15.89
N LEU A 902 -56.11 23.38 -16.00
CA LEU A 902 -54.95 23.96 -16.70
C LEU A 902 -55.26 24.28 -18.16
N LYS A 903 -56.08 23.44 -18.82
CA LYS A 903 -56.46 23.65 -20.22
C LYS A 903 -57.28 24.93 -20.40
N SER A 904 -58.23 25.20 -19.52
CA SER A 904 -59.01 26.45 -19.55
C SER A 904 -58.15 27.66 -19.17
N MET A 905 -57.23 27.51 -18.20
CA MET A 905 -56.29 28.57 -17.83
C MET A 905 -55.27 28.88 -18.93
N ALA A 906 -54.82 27.88 -19.69
CA ALA A 906 -53.90 28.06 -20.80
C ALA A 906 -54.48 28.98 -21.89
N SER A 907 -55.79 28.87 -22.15
CA SER A 907 -56.54 29.78 -23.04
C SER A 907 -56.53 31.22 -22.52
N ALA A 908 -56.80 31.42 -21.23
CA ALA A 908 -56.87 32.75 -20.62
C ALA A 908 -55.51 33.46 -20.53
N ASN A 909 -54.44 32.71 -20.25
CA ASN A 909 -53.09 33.24 -20.03
C ASN A 909 -52.14 33.07 -21.23
N ARG A 910 -52.64 32.61 -22.39
CA ARG A 910 -51.85 32.37 -23.61
C ARG A 910 -50.62 31.49 -23.36
N LEU A 911 -50.81 30.41 -22.61
CA LEU A 911 -49.74 29.44 -22.36
C LEU A 911 -49.55 28.54 -23.56
N HIS A 912 -48.31 28.14 -23.78
CA HIS A 912 -47.92 27.23 -24.83
C HIS A 912 -47.43 25.93 -24.21
N GLN A 913 -47.64 24.81 -24.89
CA GLN A 913 -47.13 23.52 -24.52
C GLN A 913 -45.82 23.26 -25.28
N GLY A 914 -44.74 23.04 -24.54
CA GLY A 914 -43.40 22.85 -25.09
C GLY A 914 -42.57 21.90 -24.24
N VAL A 915 -41.32 21.68 -24.65
CA VAL A 915 -40.39 20.78 -23.96
C VAL A 915 -39.49 21.59 -23.04
N ASN A 916 -39.36 21.20 -21.76
CA ASN A 916 -38.45 21.83 -20.81
C ASN A 916 -37.00 21.30 -20.93
N LEU A 917 -36.04 21.83 -20.16
CA LEU A 917 -34.63 21.41 -20.24
C LEU A 917 -34.40 19.91 -19.97
N ARG A 918 -35.33 19.24 -19.28
CA ARG A 918 -35.28 17.80 -18.97
C ARG A 918 -35.97 16.91 -20.03
N GLY A 919 -36.49 17.49 -21.11
CA GLY A 919 -37.18 16.73 -22.16
C GLY A 919 -38.64 16.40 -21.86
N HIS A 920 -39.23 16.94 -20.79
CA HIS A 920 -40.64 16.74 -20.45
C HIS A 920 -41.53 17.81 -21.10
N GLN A 921 -42.76 17.43 -21.47
CA GLN A 921 -43.78 18.38 -21.93
C GLN A 921 -44.35 19.16 -20.75
N SER A 922 -44.41 20.49 -20.89
CA SER A 922 -44.91 21.42 -19.87
C SER A 922 -45.58 22.62 -20.51
N TRP A 923 -46.44 23.29 -19.75
CA TRP A 923 -47.09 24.54 -20.08
C TRP A 923 -46.33 25.71 -19.48
N ALA A 924 -45.98 26.70 -20.30
CA ALA A 924 -45.30 27.91 -19.87
C ALA A 924 -45.62 29.09 -20.81
N SER A 925 -45.13 30.29 -20.46
CA SER A 925 -45.20 31.44 -21.36
C SER A 925 -44.28 31.26 -22.57
N TYR A 926 -44.59 31.94 -23.68
CA TYR A 926 -43.76 31.92 -24.88
C TYR A 926 -42.32 32.41 -24.60
N GLU A 927 -42.19 33.51 -23.84
CA GLU A 927 -40.91 34.10 -23.42
C GLU A 927 -40.04 33.10 -22.64
N HIS A 928 -40.66 32.24 -21.83
CA HIS A 928 -39.94 31.20 -21.11
C HIS A 928 -39.30 30.20 -22.08
N PHE A 929 -40.03 29.73 -23.10
CA PHE A 929 -39.48 28.84 -24.11
C PHE A 929 -38.40 29.48 -24.97
N GLN A 930 -38.48 30.78 -25.24
CA GLN A 930 -37.38 31.52 -25.91
C GLN A 930 -36.11 31.50 -25.07
N THR A 931 -36.24 31.70 -23.76
CA THR A 931 -35.12 31.62 -22.82
C THR A 931 -34.53 30.20 -22.79
N LEU A 932 -35.38 29.16 -22.75
CA LEU A 932 -34.93 27.77 -22.78
C LEU A 932 -34.20 27.41 -24.09
N LEU A 933 -34.70 27.89 -25.23
CA LEU A 933 -34.08 27.69 -26.53
C LEU A 933 -32.69 28.37 -26.60
N ALA A 934 -32.58 29.60 -26.11
CA ALA A 934 -31.32 30.33 -26.03
C ALA A 934 -30.29 29.62 -25.13
N ILE A 935 -30.74 29.01 -24.02
CA ILE A 935 -29.89 28.22 -23.13
C ILE A 935 -29.40 26.94 -23.81
N ARG A 936 -30.26 26.23 -24.54
CA ARG A 936 -29.91 25.01 -25.29
C ARG A 936 -28.85 25.28 -26.34
N GLY A 937 -28.98 26.38 -27.08
CA GLY A 937 -28.01 26.79 -28.11
C GLY A 937 -27.86 25.77 -29.25
N ILE A 938 -28.92 25.01 -29.51
CA ILE A 938 -29.01 24.06 -30.63
C ILE A 938 -29.54 24.84 -31.83
N GLU A 939 -28.85 24.75 -32.96
CA GLU A 939 -29.34 25.34 -34.21
C GLU A 939 -30.46 24.47 -34.81
N PRO A 940 -31.45 25.07 -35.48
CA PRO A 940 -32.48 24.31 -36.16
C PRO A 940 -31.86 23.48 -37.29
N ASP A 941 -32.44 22.32 -37.55
CA ASP A 941 -32.08 21.48 -38.70
C ASP A 941 -32.38 22.25 -40.00
N GLU A 942 -31.37 22.41 -40.86
CA GLU A 942 -31.49 23.18 -42.11
C GLU A 942 -32.56 22.58 -43.04
N ASP A 943 -32.70 21.25 -43.04
CA ASP A 943 -33.71 20.52 -43.83
C ASP A 943 -35.16 20.79 -43.36
N LEU A 944 -35.33 21.39 -42.18
CA LEU A 944 -36.62 21.70 -41.57
C LEU A 944 -36.91 23.22 -41.47
N ALA A 945 -36.09 24.06 -42.11
CA ALA A 945 -36.24 25.52 -42.09
C ALA A 945 -37.62 25.97 -42.63
N ASP A 946 -38.11 25.32 -43.70
CA ASP A 946 -39.41 25.62 -44.31
C ASP A 946 -40.59 25.40 -43.36
N VAL A 947 -40.45 24.42 -42.45
CA VAL A 947 -41.47 24.13 -41.41
C VAL A 947 -41.50 25.28 -40.40
N LEU A 948 -40.34 25.79 -40.01
CA LEU A 948 -40.21 26.89 -39.05
C LEU A 948 -40.75 28.20 -39.63
N ASP A 949 -40.48 28.51 -40.90
CA ASP A 949 -40.97 29.73 -41.56
C ASP A 949 -42.50 29.71 -41.78
N PHE A 950 -43.06 28.54 -42.05
CA PHE A 950 -44.51 28.39 -42.11
C PHE A 950 -45.15 28.68 -40.75
N PHE A 951 -44.65 28.06 -39.68
CA PHE A 951 -45.22 28.20 -38.33
C PHE A 951 -44.85 29.49 -37.59
N SER A 952 -44.02 30.36 -38.17
CA SER A 952 -43.90 31.76 -37.71
C SER A 952 -45.08 32.62 -38.15
N ASN A 953 -45.67 32.32 -39.31
CA ASN A 953 -46.71 33.15 -39.93
C ASN A 953 -48.12 32.53 -39.85
N HIS A 954 -48.22 31.21 -39.72
CA HIS A 954 -49.49 30.46 -39.66
C HIS A 954 -49.46 29.48 -38.49
N SER A 955 -50.58 29.29 -37.79
CA SER A 955 -50.65 28.36 -36.65
C SER A 955 -51.35 27.03 -36.94
N ASP A 956 -52.01 26.93 -38.10
CA ASP A 956 -52.86 25.78 -38.46
C ASP A 956 -52.05 24.67 -39.15
N HIS A 957 -52.06 23.48 -38.57
CA HIS A 957 -51.33 22.33 -39.12
C HIS A 957 -52.06 21.64 -40.26
N GLU A 958 -53.40 21.76 -40.35
CA GLU A 958 -54.14 21.17 -41.47
C GLU A 958 -53.81 21.90 -42.77
N LEU A 959 -53.67 23.23 -42.72
CA LEU A 959 -53.25 24.04 -43.87
C LEU A 959 -51.83 23.70 -44.34
N PHE A 960 -50.92 23.37 -43.42
CA PHE A 960 -49.59 22.87 -43.77
C PHE A 960 -49.66 21.51 -44.46
N LYS A 961 -50.44 20.58 -43.89
CA LYS A 961 -50.60 19.23 -44.45
C LYS A 961 -51.22 19.23 -45.83
N GLU A 962 -52.24 20.07 -46.06
CA GLU A 962 -52.90 20.22 -47.36
C GLU A 962 -51.93 20.79 -48.41
N ARG A 963 -51.16 21.83 -48.05
CA ARG A 963 -50.19 22.47 -48.96
C ARG A 963 -49.10 21.51 -49.44
N TYR A 964 -48.66 20.60 -48.57
CA TYR A 964 -47.57 19.66 -48.87
C TYR A 964 -48.06 18.22 -49.12
N ALA A 965 -49.38 18.00 -49.21
CA ALA A 965 -50.01 16.69 -49.38
C ALA A 965 -49.52 15.61 -48.40
N LEU A 966 -49.34 15.97 -47.13
CA LEU A 966 -48.77 15.10 -46.10
C LEU A 966 -49.84 14.33 -45.33
N SER A 967 -49.55 13.07 -45.00
CA SER A 967 -50.32 12.32 -44.01
C SER A 967 -50.02 12.79 -42.58
N GLN A 968 -50.92 12.47 -41.63
CA GLN A 968 -50.71 12.81 -40.21
C GLN A 968 -49.43 12.19 -39.61
N SER A 969 -49.03 11.01 -40.09
CA SER A 969 -47.81 10.33 -39.63
C SER A 969 -46.55 10.99 -40.18
N GLU A 970 -46.55 11.42 -41.44
CA GLU A 970 -45.43 12.15 -42.06
C GLU A 970 -45.24 13.53 -41.44
N PHE A 971 -46.33 14.26 -41.22
CA PHE A 971 -46.28 15.55 -40.52
C PHE A 971 -45.68 15.42 -39.11
N ARG A 972 -46.09 14.39 -38.34
CA ARG A 972 -45.51 14.13 -37.01
C ARG A 972 -44.01 13.85 -37.08
N LYS A 973 -43.50 13.16 -38.10
CA LYS A 973 -42.07 12.90 -38.27
C LYS A 973 -41.26 14.19 -38.49
N LEU A 974 -41.83 15.18 -39.18
CA LEU A 974 -41.19 16.48 -39.42
C LEU A 974 -41.20 17.39 -38.18
N VAL A 975 -42.31 17.42 -37.43
CA VAL A 975 -42.48 18.36 -36.30
C VAL A 975 -41.91 17.83 -34.99
N GLN A 976 -41.88 16.51 -34.77
CA GLN A 976 -41.38 15.93 -33.51
C GLN A 976 -39.92 16.31 -33.15
N PRO A 977 -38.96 16.34 -34.10
CA PRO A 977 -37.60 16.84 -33.84
C PRO A 977 -37.57 18.32 -33.43
N LEU A 978 -38.41 19.16 -34.04
CA LEU A 978 -38.51 20.59 -33.74
C LEU A 978 -39.14 20.86 -32.37
N ILE A 979 -40.13 20.07 -31.96
CA ILE A 979 -40.70 20.12 -30.60
C ILE A 979 -39.64 19.69 -29.56
N ARG A 980 -38.90 18.61 -29.84
CA ARG A 980 -37.86 18.10 -28.91
C ARG A 980 -36.71 19.09 -28.73
N SER A 981 -36.29 19.74 -29.81
CA SER A 981 -35.26 20.79 -29.75
C SER A 981 -35.79 22.10 -29.15
N GLY A 982 -37.11 22.32 -29.17
CA GLY A 982 -37.80 23.49 -28.61
C GLY A 982 -37.99 24.64 -29.60
N HIS A 983 -37.73 24.41 -30.87
CA HIS A 983 -37.95 25.39 -31.94
C HIS A 983 -39.43 25.56 -32.29
N ILE A 984 -40.29 24.59 -31.92
CA ILE A 984 -41.74 24.67 -32.06
C ILE A 984 -42.42 24.38 -30.72
N VAL A 985 -43.46 25.18 -30.42
CA VAL A 985 -44.38 24.96 -29.30
C VAL A 985 -45.82 24.83 -29.82
N GLN A 986 -46.68 24.19 -29.04
CA GLN A 986 -48.10 24.02 -29.36
C GLN A 986 -48.94 25.02 -28.57
N ASP A 987 -49.91 25.66 -29.21
CA ASP A 987 -50.88 26.55 -28.58
C ASP A 987 -52.01 25.75 -27.90
N PHE A 988 -52.77 26.38 -27.00
CA PHE A 988 -53.89 25.74 -26.29
C PHE A 988 -55.00 25.23 -27.23
N ARG A 989 -55.09 25.79 -28.46
CA ARG A 989 -56.01 25.35 -29.53
C ARG A 989 -55.47 24.19 -30.36
N GLY A 990 -54.27 23.70 -30.06
CA GLY A 990 -53.62 22.62 -30.80
C GLY A 990 -52.87 23.06 -32.06
N GLY A 991 -52.79 24.36 -32.34
CA GLY A 991 -51.94 24.93 -33.40
C GLY A 991 -50.46 24.94 -33.01
N PHE A 992 -49.56 25.12 -33.96
CA PHE A 992 -48.11 25.19 -33.72
C PHE A 992 -47.58 26.60 -33.92
N ARG A 993 -46.50 26.94 -33.21
CA ARG A 993 -45.84 28.23 -33.31
C ARG A 993 -44.33 28.09 -33.19
N THR A 994 -43.61 28.77 -34.07
CA THR A 994 -42.15 28.83 -34.03
C THR A 994 -41.65 29.68 -32.87
N VAL A 995 -40.65 29.19 -32.15
CA VAL A 995 -39.95 29.91 -31.07
C VAL A 995 -38.71 30.58 -31.66
N ALA A 996 -38.71 31.92 -31.71
CA ALA A 996 -37.55 32.66 -32.18
C ALA A 996 -36.53 32.85 -31.06
N MET A 997 -35.25 32.64 -31.37
CA MET A 997 -34.16 32.94 -30.44
C MET A 997 -34.02 34.45 -30.30
N ASP A 998 -33.98 34.94 -29.07
CA ASP A 998 -33.67 36.35 -28.78
C ASP A 998 -32.15 36.56 -28.93
N ALA A 999 -31.75 37.31 -29.95
CA ALA A 999 -30.34 37.59 -30.26
C ALA A 999 -29.74 38.75 -29.45
N SER A 1000 -30.53 39.41 -28.59
CA SER A 1000 -30.12 40.62 -27.88
C SER A 1000 -29.19 40.39 -26.67
N LEU A 1001 -29.08 39.15 -26.17
CA LEU A 1001 -28.34 38.80 -24.94
C LEU A 1001 -27.29 37.70 -25.17
N GLU A 1002 -26.11 37.89 -24.56
CA GLU A 1002 -25.01 36.93 -24.63
C GLU A 1002 -25.39 35.62 -23.90
N ARG A 1003 -25.19 34.47 -24.56
CA ARG A 1003 -25.62 33.14 -24.06
C ARG A 1003 -25.02 32.79 -22.68
N SER A 1004 -23.78 33.20 -22.43
CA SER A 1004 -23.07 33.02 -21.17
C SER A 1004 -23.77 33.73 -20.01
N VAL A 1005 -24.24 34.96 -20.24
CA VAL A 1005 -24.95 35.78 -19.26
C VAL A 1005 -26.33 35.20 -18.96
N LEU A 1006 -27.08 34.80 -20.00
CA LEU A 1006 -28.38 34.13 -19.84
C LEU A 1006 -28.28 32.84 -19.03
N ARG A 1007 -27.28 31.99 -19.31
CA ARG A 1007 -27.04 30.77 -18.53
C ARG A 1007 -26.70 31.08 -17.08
N LYS A 1008 -25.83 32.08 -16.84
CA LYS A 1008 -25.45 32.50 -15.48
C LYS A 1008 -26.66 33.00 -14.69
N GLU A 1009 -27.47 33.88 -15.25
CA GLU A 1009 -28.65 34.43 -14.57
C GLU A 1009 -29.75 33.38 -14.38
N TYR A 1010 -29.94 32.49 -15.36
CA TYR A 1010 -30.84 31.34 -15.20
C TYR A 1010 -30.41 30.46 -14.03
N LEU A 1011 -29.12 30.11 -13.94
CA LEU A 1011 -28.57 29.31 -12.83
C LEU A 1011 -28.68 30.03 -11.48
N ARG A 1012 -28.39 31.33 -11.41
CA ARG A 1012 -28.58 32.14 -10.20
C ARG A 1012 -30.03 32.12 -9.74
N SER A 1013 -30.96 32.27 -10.67
CA SER A 1013 -32.38 32.23 -10.38
C SER A 1013 -32.85 30.85 -9.92
N LEU A 1014 -32.29 29.78 -10.48
CA LEU A 1014 -32.62 28.40 -10.11
C LEU A 1014 -32.06 28.05 -8.72
N VAL A 1015 -30.83 28.45 -8.40
CA VAL A 1015 -30.25 28.32 -7.05
C VAL A 1015 -31.03 29.15 -6.04
N ALA A 1016 -31.47 30.35 -6.42
CA ALA A 1016 -32.36 31.14 -5.58
C ALA A 1016 -33.66 30.38 -5.33
N ASP A 1017 -34.35 29.87 -6.35
CA ASP A 1017 -35.65 29.19 -6.21
C ASP A 1017 -35.55 27.84 -5.48
N PHE A 1018 -34.46 27.09 -5.66
CA PHE A 1018 -34.20 25.79 -5.04
C PHE A 1018 -33.03 25.91 -4.05
N PRO A 1019 -33.29 26.27 -2.77
CA PRO A 1019 -32.24 26.60 -1.80
C PRO A 1019 -31.39 25.39 -1.40
N VAL A 1020 -31.80 24.18 -1.75
CA VAL A 1020 -31.06 22.94 -1.50
C VAL A 1020 -31.01 22.14 -2.78
N MET A 1021 -29.85 22.11 -3.42
CA MET A 1021 -29.65 21.46 -4.71
C MET A 1021 -28.21 21.03 -4.86
N THR A 1022 -28.02 19.79 -5.30
CA THR A 1022 -26.69 19.30 -5.70
C THR A 1022 -26.40 19.65 -7.16
N ILE A 1023 -25.12 19.81 -7.52
CA ILE A 1023 -24.71 20.00 -8.92
C ILE A 1023 -25.21 18.83 -9.80
N LYS A 1024 -25.24 17.60 -9.28
CA LYS A 1024 -25.80 16.45 -9.99
C LYS A 1024 -27.29 16.63 -10.31
N GLN A 1025 -28.10 17.10 -9.35
CA GLN A 1025 -29.52 17.38 -9.55
C GLN A 1025 -29.78 18.54 -10.51
N LEU A 1026 -28.85 19.48 -10.60
CA LEU A 1026 -28.88 20.60 -11.54
C LEU A 1026 -28.55 20.15 -12.97
N LEU A 1027 -27.59 19.22 -13.12
CA LEU A 1027 -27.14 18.69 -14.41
C LEU A 1027 -27.98 17.51 -14.92
N SER A 1028 -28.87 16.95 -14.09
CA SER A 1028 -29.84 15.89 -14.43
C SER A 1028 -31.22 16.46 -14.77
#